data_AF-A0A947HUI9-F1
#
_entry.id   AF-A0A947HUI9-F1
#
_cell.length_a   1.000
_cell.length_b   1.000
_cell.length_c   1.000
_cell.angle_alpha   90.00
_cell.angle_beta   90.00
_cell.angle_gamma   90.00
#
_symmetry.space_group_name_H-M   'P 1'
#
loop_
_entity.id
_entity.type
_entity.pdbx_description
1 polymer ?
#
loop_
_entity_poly.entity_id
_entity_poly.type
_entity_poly.pdbx_seq_one_letter_code
_entity_poly.pdbx_strand_id
1 'polypeptide(L)'
;MRYWSRVLALPLVFSLACSAGGESTNPGDEDTDGGGNTDDIFGSDGLDGFEPDAVVGDSDGSFPDTDGGDAADGSDGAADADGADVPALPAVVVVNEIMVEALAGGADWIELVNLGTGNANLAGWGIARGNGAKSILPAVTVPPGGYYVVEAALGFDLQAADGIRLTAPNGDLVEEESWQAGDASPGSTWGRFPNGTGDFKSLATATKGAENVDTGAVPCGDGACAGQESCTNCPSDCATCPICPDGECNGDETCSTCEADCGACPTCGNGQCGGTEDCQSCPGDCGGCVEGCGATLFFAGYVEGSSSNKAFEIMNFTGATVDLSTYEIWRISNGGSWSEGAGNDFPLTGFLGHGESIVVCNTSSQSGVLGVCDVKNGGGPVSFNGDDALGLAKDGVLVDVIGDDSDPSPSGGWTVAGVAKATTDHTLLRKKTILTGTTDWAKSSGNEWVVLEQDELSDFGDHKANGICEPAPVLPNLQVNEILVGASGYVELVNGDPIHDLDASGWTVHVDAVSYALPSGTVILAKGYLALAASGLGVEPAALSAVKLEDAEAALVWEGTVPGDLLAGQSWGRIPDVNGAFLGLDVPTPGAANQPNPSQCGNGNCSNGETCDTCADDCGACPKCSDGTCNGDETCETCPGDCGECPNCGNLACAQSEDCSCESDCGPCTLGCATTLIFSEYLEGTGSNKALEISNRTGKPVDLSQYAVWKLTNGGAFTDGSGISKVTLSGQLAHGDVYVICGDKSVAAIKANCDFKTTGVLSTYNGNDSIALVVGGQVVDRIGADGPDVGTGWDVAGIKAATAEHTLRRKTSVVNGNTDWALSAATEWTVAGADVATGLGSHAALATCEAFVGCGDGSCGDGEDCESCLADCGECPDVCGNGTCGAEENCTLCEDDCGACPDVCGNDVCAESESCAQCEVDCGVCPETCGNNVCADTEESCDTCATDCGVCPAVCGNQDCEAAETCGSCVVDCGECPPGCAADLFFSEYVEGSSQSKALEVANFTGKDVDLSDYEIALGPNGNALVPANGVPLSGTLAHGDVFVFCHSSSATALKTKCDKFSGGTPVSYNGNDAIGLYKNEVLLDVIGVPGEEPTGGWTAGGIAKATADHTLRRLPAVLSGSTTWAPDSWSVFEIDSFDDVGQHTPEAVCEQP
;
A
#
# COMPACT_ATOMS: atom_id res chain seq x y z
N MET A 1 38.27 42.97 53.99
CA MET A 1 38.91 44.25 53.57
C MET A 1 38.10 44.82 52.40
N ARG A 2 38.35 46.08 52.03
CA ARG A 2 38.04 46.79 50.74
C ARG A 2 37.54 45.91 49.56
N TYR A 3 36.64 46.30 48.65
CA TYR A 3 35.97 47.59 48.28
C TYR A 3 34.91 47.30 47.16
N TRP A 4 33.94 48.15 46.74
CA TRP A 4 33.41 49.44 47.23
C TRP A 4 32.01 49.75 46.59
N SER A 5 31.17 50.53 47.28
CA SER A 5 30.29 51.64 46.79
C SER A 5 29.42 51.52 45.50
N ARG A 6 28.07 51.56 45.54
CA ARG A 6 27.12 52.74 45.63
C ARG A 6 26.39 53.02 44.27
N VAL A 7 25.19 53.63 44.14
CA VAL A 7 23.99 53.89 45.00
C VAL A 7 22.85 54.55 44.14
N LEU A 8 21.56 54.44 44.52
CA LEU A 8 20.35 55.11 43.90
C LEU A 8 20.02 54.68 42.43
N ALA A 9 18.81 54.82 41.85
CA ALA A 9 17.43 54.96 42.36
C ALA A 9 16.38 54.75 41.23
N LEU A 10 15.10 54.57 41.61
CA LEU A 10 13.87 54.70 40.77
C LEU A 10 13.82 56.04 39.99
N PRO A 11 13.17 56.11 38.81
CA PRO A 11 11.70 56.29 38.79
C PRO A 11 10.91 55.64 37.63
N LEU A 12 9.57 55.65 37.82
CA LEU A 12 8.51 55.53 36.80
C LEU A 12 8.29 56.87 36.04
N VAL A 13 7.31 56.85 35.12
CA VAL A 13 6.46 57.97 34.64
C VAL A 13 6.85 58.68 33.33
N PHE A 14 5.97 58.49 32.34
CA PHE A 14 5.75 59.31 31.13
C PHE A 14 5.53 60.80 31.43
N SER A 15 6.18 61.71 30.68
CA SER A 15 5.82 63.15 30.61
C SER A 15 6.65 63.92 29.56
N LEU A 16 6.24 65.06 28.99
CA LEU A 16 4.90 65.57 28.62
C LEU A 16 5.08 66.88 27.80
N ALA A 17 4.16 67.18 26.87
CA ALA A 17 3.71 68.50 26.40
C ALA A 17 4.71 69.64 26.04
N CYS A 18 4.62 70.16 24.78
CA CYS A 18 4.66 71.59 24.37
C CYS A 18 4.65 71.70 22.82
N SER A 19 4.21 72.78 22.14
CA SER A 19 3.32 73.90 22.50
C SER A 19 2.97 74.76 21.25
N ALA A 20 1.68 75.04 21.05
CA ALA A 20 1.03 76.21 20.39
C ALA A 20 1.60 76.90 19.11
N GLY A 21 0.72 77.07 18.12
CA GLY A 21 0.70 78.17 17.13
C GLY A 21 1.19 77.83 15.70
N GLY A 22 0.61 78.35 14.61
CA GLY A 22 -0.64 79.14 14.47
C GLY A 22 -0.61 80.15 13.30
N GLU A 23 -1.58 80.04 12.36
CA GLU A 23 -1.91 80.99 11.26
C GLU A 23 -0.82 81.25 10.18
N SER A 24 -1.11 81.55 8.90
CA SER A 24 -2.31 81.44 8.05
C SER A 24 -1.91 81.62 6.56
N THR A 25 -2.76 81.22 5.60
CA THR A 25 -3.23 82.05 4.44
C THR A 25 -4.24 81.27 3.57
N ASN A 26 -5.28 81.98 3.07
CA ASN A 26 -6.29 81.56 2.07
C ASN A 26 -5.94 82.20 0.69
N PRO A 27 -6.69 82.13 -0.46
CA PRO A 27 -8.03 81.54 -0.73
C PRO A 27 -8.24 80.82 -2.12
N GLY A 28 -9.49 80.43 -2.45
CA GLY A 28 -10.01 80.08 -3.80
C GLY A 28 -10.43 78.60 -3.94
N ASP A 29 -11.71 78.19 -3.98
CA ASP A 29 -12.86 78.48 -4.89
C ASP A 29 -12.73 77.73 -6.25
N GLU A 30 -13.75 77.10 -6.88
CA GLU A 30 -15.23 77.27 -6.84
C GLU A 30 -16.02 75.92 -6.89
N ASP A 31 -17.25 75.89 -6.33
CA ASP A 31 -18.51 75.21 -6.77
C ASP A 31 -18.61 73.69 -7.14
N THR A 32 -19.72 72.95 -6.94
CA THR A 32 -21.12 73.28 -6.53
C THR A 32 -21.86 72.09 -5.85
N ASP A 33 -22.90 72.39 -5.05
CA ASP A 33 -24.13 71.64 -4.68
C ASP A 33 -24.11 70.11 -4.31
N GLY A 34 -24.81 69.62 -3.27
CA GLY A 34 -25.54 70.30 -2.19
C GLY A 34 -26.59 69.47 -1.42
N GLY A 35 -26.28 69.02 -0.19
CA GLY A 35 -27.24 68.53 0.84
C GLY A 35 -27.79 67.09 0.70
N GLY A 36 -28.17 66.38 1.79
CA GLY A 36 -28.00 66.70 3.22
C GLY A 36 -28.62 65.69 4.22
N ASN A 37 -27.74 64.98 4.95
CA ASN A 37 -27.78 64.59 6.39
C ASN A 37 -29.13 64.31 7.13
N THR A 38 -29.31 63.10 7.71
CA THR A 38 -29.42 62.77 9.18
C THR A 38 -30.26 61.52 9.51
N ASP A 39 -29.66 60.62 10.31
CA ASP A 39 -30.14 59.96 11.55
C ASP A 39 -31.42 59.06 11.61
N ASP A 40 -31.16 57.79 11.96
CA ASP A 40 -31.76 56.99 13.06
C ASP A 40 -33.20 56.39 13.09
N ILE A 41 -33.24 55.21 13.75
CA ILE A 41 -34.33 54.59 14.55
C ILE A 41 -35.42 53.71 13.88
N PHE A 42 -35.42 52.43 14.31
CA PHE A 42 -36.50 51.41 14.49
C PHE A 42 -37.86 51.54 13.76
N GLY A 43 -38.41 50.38 13.33
CA GLY A 43 -39.87 50.19 13.35
C GLY A 43 -40.45 49.20 12.33
N SER A 44 -40.83 48.04 12.83
CA SER A 44 -41.50 46.87 12.24
C SER A 44 -42.92 47.06 11.64
N ASP A 45 -43.50 45.94 11.18
CA ASP A 45 -44.95 45.61 11.12
C ASP A 45 -45.80 45.99 9.87
N GLY A 46 -46.12 44.96 9.05
CA GLY A 46 -47.49 44.40 9.08
C GLY A 46 -48.50 44.62 7.93
N LEU A 47 -48.63 43.60 7.05
CA LEU A 47 -49.88 42.95 6.57
C LEU A 47 -50.84 43.58 5.49
N ASP A 48 -51.62 42.66 4.91
CA ASP A 48 -52.93 42.73 4.21
C ASP A 48 -53.13 43.27 2.76
N GLY A 49 -53.47 42.35 1.83
CA GLY A 49 -54.86 42.34 1.31
C GLY A 49 -55.20 42.32 -0.22
N PHE A 50 -55.59 41.12 -0.73
CA PHE A 50 -56.67 40.83 -1.73
C PHE A 50 -56.62 41.19 -3.25
N GLU A 51 -57.19 40.25 -4.05
CA GLU A 51 -57.56 40.25 -5.50
C GLU A 51 -58.97 40.90 -5.76
N PRO A 52 -59.70 40.87 -6.94
CA PRO A 52 -59.58 40.01 -8.17
C PRO A 52 -60.07 40.51 -9.58
N ASP A 53 -60.04 39.58 -10.55
CA ASP A 53 -60.99 39.28 -11.67
C ASP A 53 -61.10 40.06 -13.03
N ALA A 54 -60.71 39.34 -14.11
CA ALA A 54 -61.53 38.80 -15.24
C ALA A 54 -61.97 39.56 -16.54
N VAL A 55 -61.40 39.09 -17.68
CA VAL A 55 -62.01 38.57 -18.96
C VAL A 55 -62.84 39.43 -19.96
N VAL A 56 -62.49 39.37 -21.28
CA VAL A 56 -63.28 39.41 -22.56
C VAL A 56 -62.29 39.58 -23.77
N GLY A 57 -62.47 39.17 -25.04
CA GLY A 57 -63.56 38.56 -25.86
C GLY A 57 -63.05 38.03 -27.25
N ASP A 58 -63.89 37.90 -28.30
CA ASP A 58 -63.65 37.02 -29.50
C ASP A 58 -64.13 37.53 -30.91
N SER A 59 -63.57 36.94 -31.99
CA SER A 59 -64.16 36.57 -33.32
C SER A 59 -63.91 37.33 -34.69
N ASP A 60 -63.75 36.49 -35.74
CA ASP A 60 -64.01 36.61 -37.22
C ASP A 60 -62.93 37.04 -38.28
N GLY A 61 -63.11 36.62 -39.56
CA GLY A 61 -62.10 36.65 -40.66
C GLY A 61 -62.60 36.17 -42.05
N SER A 62 -61.74 36.04 -43.11
CA SER A 62 -62.11 35.50 -44.46
C SER A 62 -60.96 35.12 -45.46
N PHE A 63 -61.31 34.32 -46.50
CA PHE A 63 -60.51 33.68 -47.61
C PHE A 63 -60.70 34.43 -48.98
N PRO A 64 -60.37 33.96 -50.25
CA PRO A 64 -59.83 32.67 -50.77
C PRO A 64 -58.83 32.69 -52.01
N ASP A 65 -58.41 31.49 -52.47
CA ASP A 65 -58.22 30.99 -53.88
C ASP A 65 -57.32 31.69 -54.94
N THR A 66 -56.75 31.04 -55.98
CA THR A 66 -56.34 29.65 -56.39
C THR A 66 -55.32 29.83 -57.56
N ASP A 67 -54.73 28.90 -58.33
CA ASP A 67 -54.86 27.47 -58.68
C ASP A 67 -53.48 27.01 -59.26
N GLY A 68 -53.06 25.74 -59.44
CA GLY A 68 -53.64 24.41 -59.19
C GLY A 68 -52.85 23.30 -59.93
N GLY A 69 -52.76 22.08 -59.36
CA GLY A 69 -52.05 20.92 -59.92
C GLY A 69 -50.53 20.87 -59.64
N ASP A 70 -49.84 19.73 -59.68
CA ASP A 70 -50.28 18.33 -59.91
C ASP A 70 -49.36 17.29 -59.20
N ALA A 71 -49.80 16.03 -59.21
CA ALA A 71 -49.23 14.79 -58.64
C ALA A 71 -47.70 14.52 -58.79
N ALA A 72 -47.00 13.81 -57.87
CA ALA A 72 -47.31 13.18 -56.56
C ALA A 72 -45.98 13.09 -55.74
N ASP A 73 -45.85 12.58 -54.51
CA ASP A 73 -46.64 11.65 -53.65
C ASP A 73 -46.24 11.85 -52.16
N GLY A 74 -46.98 11.25 -51.21
CA GLY A 74 -46.55 11.06 -49.82
C GLY A 74 -46.56 12.31 -48.91
N SER A 75 -47.60 12.46 -48.09
CA SER A 75 -47.80 13.62 -47.20
C SER A 75 -47.06 13.54 -45.86
N ASP A 76 -46.30 14.59 -45.55
CA ASP A 76 -45.90 15.01 -44.21
C ASP A 76 -46.82 16.13 -43.66
N GLY A 77 -46.87 16.30 -42.34
CA GLY A 77 -47.55 17.42 -41.68
C GLY A 77 -48.70 17.06 -40.72
N ALA A 78 -48.42 17.15 -39.42
CA ALA A 78 -49.40 17.24 -38.35
C ALA A 78 -48.86 18.21 -37.28
N ALA A 79 -49.76 18.95 -36.61
CA ALA A 79 -49.42 19.84 -35.50
C ALA A 79 -50.64 20.10 -34.62
N ASP A 80 -50.40 20.21 -33.31
CA ASP A 80 -51.27 20.78 -32.26
C ASP A 80 -52.60 20.03 -31.94
N ALA A 81 -52.91 19.66 -30.70
CA ALA A 81 -52.10 19.38 -29.50
C ALA A 81 -52.96 18.62 -28.47
N ASP A 82 -52.43 17.55 -27.87
CA ASP A 82 -52.49 17.27 -26.41
C ASP A 82 -51.62 16.04 -26.07
N GLY A 83 -50.66 16.19 -25.15
CA GLY A 83 -49.83 15.10 -24.60
C GLY A 83 -48.67 14.52 -25.46
N ALA A 84 -47.67 14.01 -24.74
CA ALA A 84 -46.59 13.08 -25.15
C ALA A 84 -45.48 13.53 -26.15
N ASP A 85 -44.32 13.87 -25.56
CA ASP A 85 -42.99 13.30 -25.90
C ASP A 85 -42.30 13.71 -27.24
N VAL A 86 -41.21 13.01 -27.54
CA VAL A 86 -40.21 13.05 -28.64
C VAL A 86 -39.28 14.27 -28.77
N PRO A 87 -37.96 14.08 -29.01
CA PRO A 87 -37.14 12.90 -28.69
C PRO A 87 -35.76 13.21 -28.06
N ALA A 88 -35.30 12.37 -27.14
CA ALA A 88 -33.86 12.12 -26.99
C ALA A 88 -33.35 11.37 -28.24
N LEU A 89 -32.12 11.64 -28.69
CA LEU A 89 -31.47 10.75 -29.66
C LEU A 89 -31.34 9.35 -29.02
N PRO A 90 -31.65 8.28 -29.76
CA PRO A 90 -32.07 7.03 -29.15
C PRO A 90 -30.95 6.36 -28.38
N ALA A 91 -31.30 5.83 -27.22
CA ALA A 91 -30.49 4.80 -26.57
C ALA A 91 -30.38 3.60 -27.53
N VAL A 92 -29.15 3.28 -27.92
CA VAL A 92 -28.86 2.15 -28.81
C VAL A 92 -28.82 0.88 -27.96
N VAL A 93 -30.01 0.42 -27.58
CA VAL A 93 -30.19 -0.84 -26.88
C VAL A 93 -30.12 -1.96 -27.91
N VAL A 94 -29.13 -2.83 -27.75
CA VAL A 94 -28.87 -3.99 -28.61
C VAL A 94 -28.76 -5.25 -27.77
N VAL A 95 -28.92 -6.40 -28.40
CA VAL A 95 -28.77 -7.71 -27.77
C VAL A 95 -27.28 -8.01 -27.60
N ASN A 96 -26.87 -8.34 -26.37
CA ASN A 96 -25.47 -8.58 -26.02
C ASN A 96 -25.15 -10.07 -25.88
N GLU A 97 -26.02 -10.83 -25.22
CA GLU A 97 -25.79 -12.24 -24.86
C GLU A 97 -27.12 -13.02 -24.80
N ILE A 98 -27.10 -14.31 -25.15
CA ILE A 98 -28.27 -15.20 -25.19
C ILE A 98 -27.89 -16.56 -24.58
N MET A 99 -28.69 -17.03 -23.62
CA MET A 99 -28.59 -18.37 -23.02
C MET A 99 -29.87 -19.18 -23.31
N VAL A 100 -29.68 -20.46 -23.68
CA VAL A 100 -30.76 -21.43 -23.91
C VAL A 100 -30.57 -22.64 -23.00
N GLU A 101 -31.56 -22.90 -22.12
CA GLU A 101 -31.55 -23.87 -21.02
C GLU A 101 -30.25 -23.88 -20.18
N ALA A 102 -30.19 -23.02 -19.16
CA ALA A 102 -29.09 -22.98 -18.20
C ALA A 102 -29.04 -24.24 -17.29
N LEU A 103 -27.80 -24.68 -17.00
CA LEU A 103 -27.51 -25.83 -16.14
C LEU A 103 -28.21 -25.75 -14.78
N ALA A 104 -28.45 -26.92 -14.17
CA ALA A 104 -29.20 -27.10 -12.92
C ALA A 104 -30.68 -26.60 -12.90
N GLY A 105 -31.24 -26.17 -14.05
CA GLY A 105 -32.66 -25.80 -14.17
C GLY A 105 -32.93 -24.30 -14.05
N GLY A 106 -31.99 -23.46 -14.49
CA GLY A 106 -32.23 -22.03 -14.70
C GLY A 106 -33.18 -21.76 -15.89
N ALA A 107 -33.67 -20.53 -16.00
CA ALA A 107 -34.52 -20.10 -17.10
C ALA A 107 -33.69 -19.66 -18.33
N ASP A 108 -34.31 -19.69 -19.51
CA ASP A 108 -33.81 -18.99 -20.69
C ASP A 108 -33.69 -17.48 -20.42
N TRP A 109 -32.67 -16.83 -20.98
CA TRP A 109 -32.53 -15.39 -20.90
C TRP A 109 -31.81 -14.76 -22.07
N ILE A 110 -32.10 -13.48 -22.25
CA ILE A 110 -31.50 -12.61 -23.26
C ILE A 110 -31.05 -11.34 -22.55
N GLU A 111 -29.80 -10.94 -22.76
CA GLU A 111 -29.26 -9.69 -22.25
C GLU A 111 -29.31 -8.58 -23.30
N LEU A 112 -29.65 -7.39 -22.84
CA LEU A 112 -29.60 -6.15 -23.59
C LEU A 112 -28.52 -5.22 -23.01
N VAL A 113 -27.69 -4.60 -23.84
CA VAL A 113 -26.73 -3.57 -23.46
C VAL A 113 -27.13 -2.21 -24.04
N ASN A 114 -26.99 -1.15 -23.25
CA ASN A 114 -27.25 0.22 -23.70
C ASN A 114 -25.97 0.90 -24.23
N LEU A 115 -25.80 0.94 -25.55
CA LEU A 115 -24.72 1.68 -26.23
C LEU A 115 -25.03 3.18 -26.42
N GLY A 116 -26.15 3.67 -25.90
CA GLY A 116 -26.52 5.08 -25.93
C GLY A 116 -25.83 5.90 -24.85
N THR A 117 -25.60 7.19 -25.13
CA THR A 117 -25.00 8.16 -24.19
C THR A 117 -25.97 8.68 -23.13
N GLY A 118 -27.13 8.05 -22.95
CA GLY A 118 -28.13 8.38 -21.94
C GLY A 118 -28.94 7.15 -21.53
N ASN A 119 -29.62 7.24 -20.38
CA ASN A 119 -30.35 6.12 -19.80
C ASN A 119 -31.45 5.59 -20.73
N ALA A 120 -31.41 4.30 -21.06
CA ALA A 120 -32.44 3.61 -21.81
C ALA A 120 -33.60 3.21 -20.90
N ASN A 121 -34.79 3.78 -21.12
CA ASN A 121 -36.01 3.25 -20.50
C ASN A 121 -36.62 2.17 -21.41
N LEU A 122 -36.70 0.94 -20.89
CA LEU A 122 -37.24 -0.22 -21.60
C LEU A 122 -38.78 -0.30 -21.59
N ALA A 123 -39.48 0.67 -20.99
CA ALA A 123 -40.93 0.76 -20.99
C ALA A 123 -41.53 0.66 -22.41
N GLY A 124 -42.34 -0.38 -22.66
CA GLY A 124 -43.04 -0.56 -23.93
C GLY A 124 -42.19 -1.14 -25.07
N TRP A 125 -40.87 -1.27 -24.88
CA TRP A 125 -40.06 -2.14 -25.74
C TRP A 125 -40.60 -3.56 -25.66
N GLY A 126 -40.25 -4.40 -26.63
CA GLY A 126 -40.61 -5.80 -26.50
C GLY A 126 -39.87 -6.72 -27.43
N ILE A 127 -39.85 -7.97 -26.99
CA ILE A 127 -39.03 -9.05 -27.49
C ILE A 127 -39.95 -10.13 -28.05
N ALA A 128 -39.59 -10.70 -29.19
CA ALA A 128 -40.37 -11.73 -29.84
C ALA A 128 -39.46 -12.82 -30.39
N ARG A 129 -39.85 -14.09 -30.19
CA ARG A 129 -39.25 -15.22 -30.86
C ARG A 129 -39.64 -15.19 -32.35
N GLY A 130 -38.70 -14.79 -33.21
CA GLY A 130 -38.89 -14.59 -34.65
C GLY A 130 -40.12 -13.72 -34.98
N ASN A 131 -41.04 -14.26 -35.78
CA ASN A 131 -42.32 -13.60 -36.12
C ASN A 131 -43.48 -13.98 -35.16
N GLY A 132 -43.15 -14.33 -33.92
CA GLY A 132 -44.09 -14.75 -32.87
C GLY A 132 -44.87 -13.60 -32.20
N ALA A 133 -45.45 -13.88 -31.04
CA ALA A 133 -46.07 -12.85 -30.21
C ALA A 133 -44.97 -12.01 -29.52
N LYS A 134 -45.14 -10.68 -29.51
CA LYS A 134 -44.27 -9.74 -28.80
C LYS A 134 -44.63 -9.71 -27.31
N SER A 135 -43.70 -10.10 -26.45
CA SER A 135 -43.76 -9.86 -25.01
C SER A 135 -43.22 -8.44 -24.73
N ILE A 136 -43.89 -7.71 -23.83
CA ILE A 136 -43.55 -6.30 -23.53
C ILE A 136 -42.67 -6.24 -22.28
N LEU A 137 -41.56 -5.51 -22.38
CA LEU A 137 -40.61 -5.33 -21.29
C LEU A 137 -41.13 -4.35 -20.23
N PRO A 138 -40.76 -4.54 -18.95
CA PRO A 138 -41.10 -3.60 -17.88
C PRO A 138 -40.38 -2.26 -18.04
N ALA A 139 -40.88 -1.25 -17.33
CA ALA A 139 -40.25 0.08 -17.25
C ALA A 139 -38.99 0.02 -16.36
N VAL A 140 -37.89 -0.47 -16.92
CA VAL A 140 -36.56 -0.49 -16.30
C VAL A 140 -35.65 0.52 -16.99
N THR A 141 -34.84 1.22 -16.21
CA THR A 141 -33.91 2.26 -16.67
C THR A 141 -32.49 1.70 -16.66
N VAL A 142 -31.89 1.53 -17.84
CA VAL A 142 -30.53 0.97 -18.01
C VAL A 142 -29.57 2.14 -18.29
N PRO A 143 -28.51 2.37 -17.49
CA PRO A 143 -27.56 3.45 -17.72
C PRO A 143 -26.72 3.23 -19.00
N PRO A 144 -25.99 4.24 -19.51
CA PRO A 144 -24.99 4.05 -20.56
C PRO A 144 -23.97 2.96 -20.19
N GLY A 145 -23.70 2.03 -21.11
CA GLY A 145 -22.86 0.85 -20.84
C GLY A 145 -23.49 -0.19 -19.91
N GLY A 146 -24.70 0.05 -19.38
CA GLY A 146 -25.39 -0.87 -18.49
C GLY A 146 -26.04 -2.04 -19.22
N TYR A 147 -26.18 -3.13 -18.48
CA TYR A 147 -26.77 -4.39 -18.91
C TYR A 147 -28.16 -4.62 -18.30
N TYR A 148 -29.02 -5.33 -19.02
CA TYR A 148 -30.33 -5.76 -18.50
C TYR A 148 -30.74 -7.13 -19.03
N VAL A 149 -31.05 -8.04 -18.11
CA VAL A 149 -31.33 -9.45 -18.41
C VAL A 149 -32.83 -9.74 -18.40
N VAL A 150 -33.29 -10.41 -19.46
CA VAL A 150 -34.71 -10.67 -19.76
C VAL A 150 -35.03 -12.16 -19.49
N GLU A 151 -35.23 -12.52 -18.22
CA GLU A 151 -35.73 -13.85 -17.81
C GLU A 151 -37.27 -13.89 -17.80
N ALA A 152 -37.88 -13.29 -16.78
CA ALA A 152 -39.31 -13.44 -16.48
C ALA A 152 -40.27 -12.85 -17.54
N ALA A 153 -39.76 -12.13 -18.54
CA ALA A 153 -40.54 -11.44 -19.56
C ALA A 153 -40.59 -12.14 -20.92
N LEU A 154 -39.89 -13.28 -21.13
CA LEU A 154 -40.00 -14.03 -22.39
C LEU A 154 -41.42 -14.60 -22.55
N GLY A 155 -41.86 -15.47 -21.62
CA GLY A 155 -43.18 -16.12 -21.69
C GLY A 155 -43.31 -17.13 -22.84
N PHE A 156 -42.19 -17.45 -23.47
CA PHE A 156 -41.98 -18.51 -24.46
C PHE A 156 -40.60 -19.11 -24.19
N ASP A 157 -40.46 -20.40 -24.44
CA ASP A 157 -39.17 -21.09 -24.32
C ASP A 157 -38.36 -20.85 -25.61
N LEU A 158 -37.07 -20.55 -25.46
CA LEU A 158 -36.09 -20.53 -26.55
C LEU A 158 -35.74 -21.97 -26.95
N GLN A 159 -35.11 -22.14 -28.12
CA GLN A 159 -34.68 -23.46 -28.59
C GLN A 159 -33.24 -23.44 -29.08
N ALA A 160 -32.59 -24.60 -29.08
CA ALA A 160 -31.19 -24.75 -29.49
C ALA A 160 -30.89 -24.22 -30.91
N ALA A 161 -31.89 -24.14 -31.80
CA ALA A 161 -31.82 -23.35 -33.03
C ALA A 161 -33.07 -22.46 -33.13
N ASP A 162 -32.88 -21.14 -33.20
CA ASP A 162 -33.98 -20.19 -33.08
C ASP A 162 -33.60 -18.79 -33.61
N GLY A 163 -34.47 -17.80 -33.39
CA GLY A 163 -34.11 -16.41 -33.56
C GLY A 163 -35.04 -15.47 -32.81
N ILE A 164 -34.53 -14.28 -32.49
CA ILE A 164 -35.19 -13.28 -31.66
C ILE A 164 -35.26 -11.93 -32.38
N ARG A 165 -36.19 -11.09 -31.95
CA ARG A 165 -36.36 -9.72 -32.43
C ARG A 165 -36.55 -8.75 -31.27
N LEU A 166 -35.70 -7.73 -31.23
CA LEU A 166 -35.86 -6.58 -30.35
C LEU A 166 -36.59 -5.47 -31.09
N THR A 167 -37.69 -4.97 -30.52
CA THR A 167 -38.50 -3.92 -31.15
C THR A 167 -38.80 -2.78 -30.18
N ALA A 168 -38.64 -1.55 -30.66
CA ALA A 168 -38.83 -0.32 -29.91
C ALA A 168 -40.31 -0.11 -29.49
N PRO A 169 -40.61 0.86 -28.59
CA PRO A 169 -41.97 1.12 -28.13
C PRO A 169 -42.95 1.54 -29.22
N ASN A 170 -42.46 2.21 -30.27
CA ASN A 170 -43.24 2.60 -31.45
C ASN A 170 -43.56 1.42 -32.40
N GLY A 171 -42.91 0.26 -32.21
CA GLY A 171 -43.06 -0.94 -33.04
C GLY A 171 -41.97 -1.17 -34.07
N ASP A 172 -40.99 -0.27 -34.22
CA ASP A 172 -39.88 -0.45 -35.16
C ASP A 172 -38.96 -1.62 -34.74
N LEU A 173 -38.41 -2.31 -35.74
CA LEU A 173 -37.39 -3.34 -35.52
C LEU A 173 -36.04 -2.68 -35.25
N VAL A 174 -35.46 -2.96 -34.08
CA VAL A 174 -34.13 -2.50 -33.68
C VAL A 174 -33.09 -3.54 -34.09
N GLU A 175 -33.37 -4.82 -33.81
CA GLU A 175 -32.45 -5.92 -34.07
C GLU A 175 -33.19 -7.23 -34.32
N GLU A 176 -32.63 -8.08 -35.17
CA GLU A 176 -33.02 -9.49 -35.38
C GLU A 176 -31.75 -10.33 -35.42
N GLU A 177 -31.68 -11.36 -34.57
CA GLU A 177 -30.54 -12.27 -34.42
C GLU A 177 -31.02 -13.74 -34.47
N SER A 178 -30.21 -14.66 -34.97
CA SER A 178 -30.62 -16.06 -35.14
C SER A 178 -29.45 -17.06 -35.10
N TRP A 179 -29.54 -18.02 -34.20
CA TRP A 179 -28.52 -19.01 -33.91
C TRP A 179 -28.93 -20.42 -34.35
N GLN A 180 -27.95 -21.29 -34.57
CA GLN A 180 -28.12 -22.71 -34.93
C GLN A 180 -27.86 -23.63 -33.74
N ALA A 181 -28.26 -24.90 -33.87
CA ALA A 181 -28.00 -25.92 -32.86
C ALA A 181 -26.49 -26.15 -32.71
N GLY A 182 -25.95 -25.70 -31.58
CA GLY A 182 -24.51 -25.65 -31.27
C GLY A 182 -24.09 -24.28 -30.73
N ASP A 183 -24.66 -23.20 -31.28
CA ASP A 183 -24.21 -21.81 -31.08
C ASP A 183 -24.49 -21.28 -29.65
N ALA A 184 -25.68 -21.59 -29.11
CA ALA A 184 -26.02 -21.47 -27.68
C ALA A 184 -26.42 -22.86 -27.17
N SER A 185 -25.44 -23.60 -26.67
CA SER A 185 -25.63 -24.95 -26.12
C SER A 185 -25.68 -24.88 -24.58
N PRO A 186 -26.28 -25.83 -23.86
CA PRO A 186 -26.26 -25.82 -22.39
C PRO A 186 -24.82 -25.78 -21.85
N GLY A 187 -24.45 -24.70 -21.16
CA GLY A 187 -23.07 -24.41 -20.73
C GLY A 187 -22.30 -23.38 -21.58
N SER A 188 -22.89 -22.89 -22.68
CA SER A 188 -22.35 -21.82 -23.54
C SER A 188 -23.43 -20.80 -23.93
N THR A 189 -23.03 -19.58 -24.25
CA THR A 189 -23.93 -18.49 -24.65
C THR A 189 -23.62 -18.00 -26.06
N TRP A 190 -24.60 -17.41 -26.74
CA TRP A 190 -24.40 -16.72 -28.01
C TRP A 190 -24.28 -15.22 -27.70
N GLY A 191 -23.06 -14.69 -27.73
CA GLY A 191 -22.76 -13.32 -27.29
C GLY A 191 -21.90 -12.51 -28.26
N ARG A 192 -22.07 -11.19 -28.24
CA ARG A 192 -21.28 -10.22 -29.04
C ARG A 192 -19.93 -9.97 -28.41
N PHE A 193 -18.85 -10.07 -29.19
CA PHE A 193 -17.51 -9.73 -28.70
C PHE A 193 -16.71 -8.91 -29.73
N PRO A 194 -16.34 -7.64 -29.43
CA PRO A 194 -16.60 -6.90 -28.19
C PRO A 194 -18.09 -6.63 -27.88
N ASN A 195 -18.39 -6.31 -26.62
CA ASN A 195 -19.74 -6.07 -26.12
C ASN A 195 -20.56 -5.11 -27.00
N GLY A 196 -21.80 -5.50 -27.30
CA GLY A 196 -22.80 -4.79 -28.12
C GLY A 196 -22.42 -4.45 -29.57
N THR A 197 -21.14 -4.56 -29.95
CA THR A 197 -20.58 -3.93 -31.15
C THR A 197 -19.82 -4.88 -32.06
N GLY A 198 -19.31 -5.98 -31.52
CA GLY A 198 -18.73 -7.08 -32.29
C GLY A 198 -19.76 -8.05 -32.85
N ASP A 199 -19.30 -8.96 -33.70
CA ASP A 199 -20.09 -10.08 -34.21
C ASP A 199 -20.48 -11.03 -33.05
N PHE A 200 -21.63 -11.69 -33.19
CA PHE A 200 -22.03 -12.78 -32.31
C PHE A 200 -21.17 -14.03 -32.55
N LYS A 201 -20.81 -14.72 -31.46
CA LYS A 201 -20.16 -16.03 -31.46
C LYS A 201 -20.57 -16.84 -30.22
N SER A 202 -20.23 -18.11 -30.21
CA SER A 202 -20.40 -18.95 -29.02
C SER A 202 -19.30 -18.61 -28.00
N LEU A 203 -19.71 -18.30 -26.76
CA LEU A 203 -18.84 -18.00 -25.62
C LEU A 203 -18.90 -19.17 -24.63
N ALA A 204 -17.74 -19.61 -24.13
CA ALA A 204 -17.65 -20.72 -23.18
C ALA A 204 -17.93 -20.32 -21.71
N THR A 205 -18.39 -19.09 -21.48
CA THR A 205 -18.66 -18.55 -20.14
C THR A 205 -19.83 -17.60 -20.24
N ALA A 206 -20.88 -17.85 -19.44
CA ALA A 206 -22.08 -17.04 -19.41
C ALA A 206 -21.88 -15.81 -18.51
N THR A 207 -22.05 -14.61 -19.06
CA THR A 207 -21.69 -13.33 -18.42
C THR A 207 -22.89 -12.49 -17.98
N LYS A 208 -24.00 -13.18 -17.67
CA LYS A 208 -25.31 -12.66 -17.24
C LYS A 208 -25.24 -11.40 -16.34
N GLY A 209 -25.46 -10.23 -16.92
CA GLY A 209 -25.51 -8.93 -16.25
C GLY A 209 -24.20 -8.13 -16.29
N ALA A 210 -23.21 -8.56 -17.08
CA ALA A 210 -21.85 -8.06 -17.10
C ALA A 210 -21.24 -8.08 -18.52
N GLU A 211 -19.93 -7.82 -18.63
CA GLU A 211 -19.22 -7.82 -19.91
C GLU A 211 -18.89 -9.24 -20.41
N ASN A 212 -19.24 -9.53 -21.67
CA ASN A 212 -18.88 -10.78 -22.36
C ASN A 212 -17.37 -11.02 -22.39
N VAL A 213 -16.94 -12.22 -22.00
CA VAL A 213 -15.54 -12.69 -22.08
C VAL A 213 -15.37 -13.77 -23.15
N ASP A 214 -14.26 -13.71 -23.89
CA ASP A 214 -13.93 -14.72 -24.92
C ASP A 214 -12.78 -15.63 -24.46
N THR A 215 -13.15 -16.75 -23.87
CA THR A 215 -12.23 -17.82 -23.44
C THR A 215 -12.02 -18.90 -24.52
N GLY A 216 -12.76 -18.83 -25.64
CA GLY A 216 -12.72 -19.81 -26.74
C GLY A 216 -13.63 -21.03 -26.52
N ALA A 217 -14.48 -21.32 -27.51
CA ALA A 217 -15.48 -22.39 -27.40
C ALA A 217 -14.92 -23.81 -27.63
N VAL A 218 -15.30 -24.74 -26.75
CA VAL A 218 -15.05 -26.19 -26.86
C VAL A 218 -16.22 -26.86 -27.61
N PRO A 219 -15.98 -27.74 -28.60
CA PRO A 219 -17.05 -28.43 -29.33
C PRO A 219 -17.54 -29.68 -28.60
N CYS A 220 -18.86 -29.92 -28.57
CA CYS A 220 -19.49 -31.10 -27.96
C CYS A 220 -20.39 -31.88 -28.96
N GLY A 221 -20.66 -33.16 -28.65
CA GLY A 221 -21.66 -33.99 -29.37
C GLY A 221 -21.07 -34.97 -30.39
N ASP A 222 -19.87 -35.47 -30.14
CA ASP A 222 -19.15 -36.49 -30.93
C ASP A 222 -19.53 -37.93 -30.49
N GLY A 223 -19.84 -38.11 -29.20
CA GLY A 223 -20.18 -39.39 -28.58
C GLY A 223 -19.03 -40.09 -27.83
N ALA A 224 -17.88 -39.43 -27.68
CA ALA A 224 -16.82 -39.76 -26.74
C ALA A 224 -16.72 -38.71 -25.62
N CYS A 225 -15.97 -39.02 -24.56
CA CYS A 225 -15.61 -38.08 -23.50
C CYS A 225 -14.08 -38.06 -23.42
N ALA A 226 -13.45 -37.10 -24.11
CA ALA A 226 -11.99 -37.00 -24.27
C ALA A 226 -11.55 -35.58 -24.70
N GLY A 227 -10.61 -34.99 -23.96
CA GLY A 227 -10.14 -33.62 -24.17
C GLY A 227 -10.55 -32.75 -22.97
N GLN A 228 -10.98 -31.52 -23.21
CA GLN A 228 -11.54 -30.64 -22.16
C GLN A 228 -13.05 -30.85 -21.98
N GLU A 229 -13.52 -32.10 -22.12
CA GLU A 229 -14.92 -32.51 -21.99
C GLU A 229 -15.16 -33.09 -20.59
N SER A 230 -16.22 -32.62 -19.90
CA SER A 230 -16.57 -33.01 -18.53
C SER A 230 -18.08 -33.28 -18.39
N CYS A 231 -18.51 -33.79 -17.23
CA CYS A 231 -19.94 -33.93 -16.93
C CYS A 231 -20.69 -32.59 -16.79
N THR A 232 -19.98 -31.47 -16.64
CA THR A 232 -20.56 -30.13 -16.50
C THR A 232 -20.56 -29.33 -17.81
N ASN A 233 -19.54 -29.45 -18.66
CA ASN A 233 -19.46 -28.74 -19.94
C ASN A 233 -19.85 -29.59 -21.17
N CYS A 234 -19.82 -30.93 -21.08
CA CYS A 234 -20.18 -31.85 -22.15
C CYS A 234 -21.08 -33.02 -21.68
N PRO A 235 -22.21 -32.75 -20.97
CA PRO A 235 -23.03 -33.76 -20.31
C PRO A 235 -23.69 -34.79 -21.25
N SER A 236 -23.79 -34.51 -22.55
CA SER A 236 -24.36 -35.46 -23.52
C SER A 236 -23.51 -36.71 -23.71
N ASP A 237 -22.19 -36.57 -23.58
CA ASP A 237 -21.22 -37.58 -23.99
C ASP A 237 -20.45 -38.14 -22.77
N CYS A 238 -20.27 -37.35 -21.70
CA CYS A 238 -19.61 -37.76 -20.45
C CYS A 238 -20.54 -38.35 -19.36
N ALA A 239 -21.87 -38.23 -19.50
CA ALA A 239 -22.91 -38.71 -18.57
C ALA A 239 -22.93 -38.05 -17.15
N THR A 240 -23.89 -38.46 -16.31
CA THR A 240 -24.39 -37.72 -15.14
C THR A 240 -23.51 -37.81 -13.89
N CYS A 241 -23.18 -36.65 -13.30
CA CYS A 241 -22.42 -36.52 -12.05
C CYS A 241 -23.26 -36.72 -10.75
N PRO A 242 -22.60 -36.83 -9.56
CA PRO A 242 -23.22 -37.16 -8.26
C PRO A 242 -24.03 -36.01 -7.61
N ILE A 243 -24.43 -36.20 -6.34
CA ILE A 243 -25.33 -35.30 -5.59
C ILE A 243 -24.78 -35.08 -4.17
N CYS A 244 -24.36 -33.86 -3.85
CA CYS A 244 -24.14 -33.42 -2.47
C CYS A 244 -25.46 -33.26 -1.68
N PRO A 245 -25.44 -33.37 -0.34
CA PRO A 245 -24.29 -33.70 0.51
C PRO A 245 -24.22 -35.19 0.88
N ASP A 246 -23.02 -35.72 1.04
CA ASP A 246 -22.77 -37.06 1.60
C ASP A 246 -21.73 -37.11 2.74
N GLY A 247 -20.88 -36.07 2.88
CA GLY A 247 -20.02 -35.84 4.03
C GLY A 247 -18.53 -36.18 3.87
N GLU A 248 -18.06 -36.55 2.68
CA GLU A 248 -16.63 -36.70 2.36
C GLU A 248 -16.30 -35.92 1.08
N CYS A 249 -15.63 -34.76 1.15
CA CYS A 249 -15.23 -33.98 -0.04
C CYS A 249 -14.37 -34.84 -1.01
N ASN A 250 -14.93 -35.26 -2.15
CA ASN A 250 -14.23 -36.14 -3.09
C ASN A 250 -14.74 -36.07 -4.56
N GLY A 251 -13.91 -36.49 -5.52
CA GLY A 251 -14.24 -36.43 -6.94
C GLY A 251 -14.08 -35.01 -7.51
N ASP A 252 -15.04 -34.55 -8.31
CA ASP A 252 -15.06 -33.20 -8.91
C ASP A 252 -15.63 -32.11 -7.96
N GLU A 253 -15.65 -32.40 -6.65
CA GLU A 253 -16.16 -31.52 -5.61
C GLU A 253 -15.09 -30.54 -5.13
N THR A 254 -15.47 -29.26 -4.96
CA THR A 254 -14.58 -28.17 -4.55
C THR A 254 -15.32 -27.26 -3.55
N CYS A 255 -14.60 -26.37 -2.86
CA CYS A 255 -15.22 -25.34 -2.01
C CYS A 255 -16.28 -24.51 -2.76
N SER A 256 -16.12 -24.32 -4.07
CA SER A 256 -17.03 -23.54 -4.92
C SER A 256 -18.24 -24.32 -5.44
N THR A 257 -18.17 -25.66 -5.46
CA THR A 257 -19.21 -26.54 -6.01
C THR A 257 -19.96 -27.35 -4.94
N CYS A 258 -19.36 -27.56 -3.77
CA CYS A 258 -19.98 -28.23 -2.63
C CYS A 258 -19.42 -27.75 -1.27
N GLU A 259 -19.65 -26.47 -0.95
CA GLU A 259 -19.26 -25.82 0.33
C GLU A 259 -19.65 -26.64 1.58
N ALA A 260 -20.78 -27.36 1.53
CA ALA A 260 -21.31 -28.14 2.65
C ALA A 260 -20.39 -29.30 3.12
N ASP A 261 -19.66 -29.92 2.19
CA ASP A 261 -18.77 -31.06 2.47
C ASP A 261 -17.28 -30.70 2.27
N CYS A 262 -16.97 -29.67 1.45
CA CYS A 262 -15.61 -29.20 1.15
C CYS A 262 -15.17 -27.89 1.86
N GLY A 263 -16.07 -27.18 2.54
CA GLY A 263 -15.79 -25.88 3.16
C GLY A 263 -15.82 -24.68 2.20
N ALA A 264 -15.62 -23.47 2.73
CA ALA A 264 -15.67 -22.22 1.96
C ALA A 264 -14.32 -21.86 1.29
N CYS A 265 -14.36 -21.07 0.21
CA CYS A 265 -13.17 -20.64 -0.52
C CYS A 265 -12.50 -19.37 0.08
N PRO A 266 -11.21 -19.09 -0.21
CA PRO A 266 -10.46 -17.97 0.39
C PRO A 266 -10.87 -16.56 -0.05
N THR A 267 -10.39 -15.56 0.69
CA THR A 267 -10.56 -14.13 0.42
C THR A 267 -9.22 -13.38 0.52
N CYS A 268 -8.84 -12.71 -0.57
CA CYS A 268 -7.72 -11.76 -0.60
C CYS A 268 -8.00 -10.53 0.29
N GLY A 269 -6.98 -10.05 1.00
CA GLY A 269 -7.05 -9.02 2.04
C GLY A 269 -6.99 -9.56 3.47
N ASN A 270 -6.34 -10.70 3.69
CA ASN A 270 -6.22 -11.37 4.99
C ASN A 270 -4.83 -11.22 5.66
N GLY A 271 -3.82 -10.72 4.94
CA GLY A 271 -2.46 -10.52 5.44
C GLY A 271 -1.53 -11.75 5.35
N GLN A 272 -1.96 -12.86 4.75
CA GLN A 272 -1.14 -14.06 4.54
C GLN A 272 -1.32 -14.59 3.10
N CYS A 273 -0.21 -14.85 2.42
CA CYS A 273 -0.19 -15.43 1.07
C CYS A 273 -0.31 -16.96 1.12
N GLY A 274 -1.31 -17.57 0.48
CA GLY A 274 -1.46 -19.03 0.50
C GLY A 274 -2.32 -19.68 -0.60
N GLY A 275 -2.14 -21.01 -0.74
CA GLY A 275 -3.04 -21.93 -1.44
C GLY A 275 -3.06 -21.82 -2.98
N THR A 276 -3.46 -20.66 -3.49
CA THR A 276 -3.51 -20.32 -4.92
C THR A 276 -3.12 -18.87 -5.22
N GLU A 277 -2.80 -18.09 -4.18
CA GLU A 277 -2.48 -16.67 -4.27
C GLU A 277 -1.03 -16.44 -4.73
N ASP A 278 -0.79 -15.34 -5.44
CA ASP A 278 0.53 -14.86 -5.85
C ASP A 278 0.53 -13.33 -6.04
N CYS A 279 1.69 -12.75 -6.35
CA CYS A 279 1.86 -11.30 -6.52
C CYS A 279 1.09 -10.70 -7.74
N GLN A 280 0.46 -11.52 -8.58
CA GLN A 280 -0.38 -11.07 -9.70
C GLN A 280 -1.88 -11.15 -9.37
N SER A 281 -2.27 -12.11 -8.53
CA SER A 281 -3.66 -12.40 -8.15
C SER A 281 -4.08 -11.78 -6.81
N CYS A 282 -3.19 -11.71 -5.82
CA CYS A 282 -3.42 -11.05 -4.53
C CYS A 282 -2.17 -10.31 -4.01
N PRO A 283 -1.74 -9.21 -4.67
CA PRO A 283 -0.58 -8.41 -4.24
C PRO A 283 -0.76 -7.68 -2.90
N GLY A 284 -1.95 -7.71 -2.30
CA GLY A 284 -2.19 -7.18 -0.95
C GLY A 284 -1.62 -8.09 0.15
N ASP A 285 -1.72 -9.41 -0.03
CA ASP A 285 -1.27 -10.40 0.96
C ASP A 285 0.06 -11.08 0.55
N CYS A 286 0.33 -11.18 -0.76
CA CYS A 286 1.56 -11.76 -1.32
C CYS A 286 2.64 -10.73 -1.69
N GLY A 287 2.38 -9.42 -1.50
CA GLY A 287 3.25 -8.34 -1.96
C GLY A 287 3.22 -8.14 -3.49
N GLY A 288 3.78 -7.01 -3.95
CA GLY A 288 3.83 -6.66 -5.37
C GLY A 288 4.98 -7.35 -6.12
N CYS A 289 4.75 -7.80 -7.35
CA CYS A 289 5.79 -8.46 -8.15
C CYS A 289 6.97 -7.51 -8.45
N VAL A 290 8.19 -7.94 -8.10
CA VAL A 290 9.44 -7.19 -8.36
C VAL A 290 9.82 -7.27 -9.85
N GLU A 291 10.06 -6.12 -10.49
CA GLU A 291 10.38 -6.05 -11.93
C GLU A 291 11.75 -6.67 -12.25
N GLY A 292 11.72 -7.91 -12.74
CA GLY A 292 12.91 -8.71 -13.05
C GLY A 292 12.83 -10.16 -12.56
N CYS A 293 11.90 -10.45 -11.65
CA CYS A 293 11.66 -11.79 -11.11
C CYS A 293 10.80 -12.69 -12.00
N GLY A 294 10.94 -14.00 -11.80
CA GLY A 294 10.07 -15.01 -12.42
C GLY A 294 8.81 -15.24 -11.59
N ALA A 295 7.67 -15.52 -12.23
CA ALA A 295 6.45 -15.86 -11.49
C ALA A 295 6.51 -17.24 -10.80
N THR A 296 7.56 -18.03 -11.04
CA THR A 296 7.66 -19.45 -10.63
C THR A 296 9.10 -19.89 -10.40
N LEU A 297 9.27 -20.95 -9.62
CA LEU A 297 10.52 -21.72 -9.52
C LEU A 297 10.99 -22.27 -10.88
N PHE A 298 12.28 -22.63 -11.00
CA PHE A 298 12.88 -23.25 -12.18
C PHE A 298 14.10 -24.13 -11.86
N PHE A 299 14.57 -24.93 -12.82
CA PHE A 299 15.78 -25.76 -12.65
C PHE A 299 17.06 -24.95 -12.84
N ALA A 300 17.84 -24.82 -11.78
CA ALA A 300 19.19 -24.24 -11.78
C ALA A 300 20.28 -25.25 -12.14
N GLY A 301 20.09 -26.54 -11.88
CA GLY A 301 21.12 -27.56 -12.10
C GLY A 301 20.58 -28.96 -12.43
N TYR A 302 21.38 -29.75 -13.14
CA TYR A 302 21.11 -31.16 -13.45
C TYR A 302 22.40 -31.98 -13.60
N VAL A 303 22.44 -33.20 -13.07
CA VAL A 303 23.64 -34.07 -13.04
C VAL A 303 23.32 -35.45 -13.62
N GLU A 304 23.83 -35.75 -14.82
CA GLU A 304 23.94 -37.13 -15.33
C GLU A 304 25.37 -37.62 -15.07
N GLY A 305 25.62 -37.94 -13.79
CA GLY A 305 26.94 -38.32 -13.29
C GLY A 305 27.22 -39.82 -13.38
N SER A 306 28.46 -40.19 -13.04
CA SER A 306 28.94 -41.56 -13.21
C SER A 306 28.23 -42.57 -12.29
N SER A 307 28.07 -43.80 -12.77
CA SER A 307 27.39 -44.91 -12.07
C SER A 307 25.91 -44.63 -11.72
N SER A 308 25.68 -43.97 -10.59
CA SER A 308 24.36 -43.75 -9.96
C SER A 308 24.21 -42.30 -9.46
N ASN A 309 25.18 -41.44 -9.78
CA ASN A 309 25.14 -40.02 -9.49
C ASN A 309 24.07 -39.39 -10.37
N LYS A 310 22.96 -38.99 -9.74
CA LYS A 310 21.82 -38.33 -10.38
C LYS A 310 21.28 -37.28 -9.42
N ALA A 311 21.20 -36.03 -9.87
CA ALA A 311 20.68 -34.92 -9.08
C ALA A 311 20.10 -33.83 -9.97
N PHE A 312 19.23 -33.00 -9.41
CA PHE A 312 18.84 -31.72 -9.97
C PHE A 312 18.68 -30.69 -8.84
N GLU A 313 18.71 -29.41 -9.21
CA GLU A 313 18.61 -28.27 -8.31
C GLU A 313 17.50 -27.34 -8.82
N ILE A 314 16.61 -26.95 -7.92
CA ILE A 314 15.51 -26.01 -8.16
C ILE A 314 15.81 -24.72 -7.40
N MET A 315 15.48 -23.56 -7.96
CA MET A 315 15.84 -22.26 -7.40
C MET A 315 14.67 -21.27 -7.40
N ASN A 316 14.61 -20.42 -6.37
CA ASN A 316 13.58 -19.40 -6.18
C ASN A 316 14.07 -17.97 -6.47
N PHE A 317 13.82 -17.49 -7.69
CA PHE A 317 13.88 -16.05 -8.03
C PHE A 317 12.48 -15.48 -8.32
N THR A 318 11.56 -15.64 -7.36
CA THR A 318 10.21 -15.04 -7.43
C THR A 318 10.06 -13.69 -6.75
N GLY A 319 11.03 -13.30 -5.89
CA GLY A 319 10.92 -12.10 -5.05
C GLY A 319 10.28 -12.36 -3.68
N ALA A 320 9.75 -13.56 -3.44
CA ALA A 320 9.11 -13.96 -2.19
C ALA A 320 9.46 -15.41 -1.79
N THR A 321 9.13 -15.81 -0.57
CA THR A 321 9.19 -17.22 -0.14
C THR A 321 8.06 -18.02 -0.80
N VAL A 322 8.37 -19.21 -1.31
CA VAL A 322 7.42 -20.07 -2.04
C VAL A 322 7.12 -21.34 -1.25
N ASP A 323 5.84 -21.68 -1.09
CA ASP A 323 5.41 -23.01 -0.63
C ASP A 323 5.61 -24.05 -1.74
N LEU A 324 6.44 -25.04 -1.45
CA LEU A 324 6.73 -26.15 -2.35
C LEU A 324 5.57 -27.15 -2.47
N SER A 325 4.54 -27.10 -1.61
CA SER A 325 3.39 -28.01 -1.68
C SER A 325 2.59 -27.92 -2.99
N THR A 326 2.63 -26.75 -3.64
CA THR A 326 2.05 -26.48 -4.96
C THR A 326 2.91 -27.01 -6.13
N TYR A 327 4.12 -27.51 -5.84
CA TYR A 327 5.12 -27.90 -6.85
C TYR A 327 5.41 -29.41 -6.87
N GLU A 328 5.52 -29.95 -8.09
CA GLU A 328 5.83 -31.35 -8.35
C GLU A 328 6.82 -31.55 -9.51
N ILE A 329 7.50 -32.69 -9.50
CA ILE A 329 8.47 -33.08 -10.53
C ILE A 329 7.90 -34.18 -11.43
N TRP A 330 7.66 -33.83 -12.69
CA TRP A 330 7.28 -34.76 -13.75
C TRP A 330 8.52 -35.37 -14.41
N ARG A 331 8.47 -36.66 -14.78
CA ARG A 331 9.51 -37.31 -15.59
C ARG A 331 8.93 -38.23 -16.66
N ILE A 332 9.21 -37.94 -17.93
CA ILE A 332 8.86 -38.81 -19.06
C ILE A 332 10.02 -39.75 -19.40
N SER A 333 9.73 -41.04 -19.57
CA SER A 333 10.78 -42.09 -19.64
C SER A 333 11.11 -42.49 -21.09
N ASN A 334 12.31 -42.16 -21.54
CA ASN A 334 12.85 -42.44 -22.89
C ASN A 334 12.06 -41.70 -24.01
N GLY A 335 11.52 -40.52 -23.68
CA GLY A 335 10.51 -39.79 -24.47
C GLY A 335 9.07 -40.26 -24.19
N GLY A 336 8.11 -39.36 -24.38
CA GLY A 336 6.68 -39.54 -24.06
C GLY A 336 5.99 -38.18 -24.08
N SER A 337 4.68 -38.11 -23.80
CA SER A 337 3.97 -36.83 -23.64
C SER A 337 4.02 -36.32 -22.20
N TRP A 338 4.00 -35.01 -21.97
CA TRP A 338 3.96 -34.45 -20.61
C TRP A 338 2.76 -34.91 -19.78
N SER A 339 1.63 -35.23 -20.42
CA SER A 339 0.45 -35.87 -19.80
C SER A 339 0.71 -37.27 -19.22
N GLU A 340 1.83 -37.93 -19.57
CA GLU A 340 2.29 -39.16 -18.91
C GLU A 340 3.17 -38.89 -17.68
N GLY A 341 3.65 -37.65 -17.53
CA GLY A 341 4.42 -37.17 -16.38
C GLY A 341 3.56 -36.81 -15.17
N ALA A 342 2.36 -36.26 -15.41
CA ALA A 342 1.35 -35.77 -14.45
C ALA A 342 0.68 -36.83 -13.55
N GLY A 343 1.44 -37.84 -13.13
CA GLY A 343 1.03 -38.97 -12.30
C GLY A 343 2.20 -39.90 -11.96
N ASN A 344 3.42 -39.38 -12.03
CA ASN A 344 4.66 -39.97 -11.52
C ASN A 344 5.31 -39.00 -10.53
N ASP A 345 4.44 -38.36 -9.74
CA ASP A 345 4.72 -37.24 -8.86
C ASP A 345 5.85 -37.53 -7.87
N PHE A 346 6.74 -36.54 -7.75
CA PHE A 346 7.43 -36.31 -6.49
C PHE A 346 6.97 -34.95 -5.98
N PRO A 347 6.02 -34.92 -5.01
CA PRO A 347 5.62 -33.67 -4.38
C PRO A 347 6.81 -33.11 -3.61
N LEU A 348 7.05 -31.82 -3.78
CA LEU A 348 7.95 -31.06 -2.94
C LEU A 348 7.17 -30.58 -1.70
N THR A 349 7.86 -30.28 -0.59
CA THR A 349 7.21 -29.97 0.69
C THR A 349 8.05 -29.03 1.53
N GLY A 350 7.41 -28.10 2.22
CA GLY A 350 8.08 -27.04 2.98
C GLY A 350 8.21 -25.76 2.16
N PHE A 351 8.88 -24.76 2.71
CA PHE A 351 9.05 -23.45 2.06
C PHE A 351 10.47 -23.32 1.49
N LEU A 352 10.61 -22.55 0.42
CA LEU A 352 11.89 -22.17 -0.17
C LEU A 352 11.95 -20.64 -0.24
N GLY A 353 12.88 -20.03 0.48
CA GLY A 353 13.08 -18.59 0.53
C GLY A 353 13.53 -18.01 -0.82
N HIS A 354 13.39 -16.70 -0.99
CA HIS A 354 13.93 -16.01 -2.16
C HIS A 354 15.47 -16.09 -2.16
N GLY A 355 16.06 -16.42 -3.31
CA GLY A 355 17.50 -16.62 -3.47
C GLY A 355 17.99 -18.01 -3.04
N GLU A 356 17.13 -18.85 -2.45
CA GLU A 356 17.49 -20.21 -2.04
C GLU A 356 17.31 -21.24 -3.18
N SER A 357 18.06 -22.35 -3.07
CA SER A 357 17.87 -23.55 -3.89
C SER A 357 17.64 -24.80 -3.06
N ILE A 358 17.06 -25.82 -3.69
CA ILE A 358 16.88 -27.16 -3.12
C ILE A 358 17.42 -28.22 -4.08
N VAL A 359 18.34 -29.04 -3.59
CA VAL A 359 19.04 -30.07 -4.36
C VAL A 359 18.46 -31.46 -4.05
N VAL A 360 17.91 -32.10 -5.08
CA VAL A 360 17.30 -33.43 -5.00
C VAL A 360 18.20 -34.47 -5.66
N CYS A 361 18.62 -35.48 -4.91
CA CYS A 361 19.61 -36.46 -5.34
C CYS A 361 19.18 -37.92 -5.19
N ASN A 362 19.74 -38.79 -6.03
CA ASN A 362 19.59 -40.24 -5.90
C ASN A 362 20.38 -40.77 -4.68
N THR A 363 19.72 -41.51 -3.78
CA THR A 363 20.33 -42.14 -2.58
C THR A 363 21.48 -43.10 -2.89
N SER A 364 21.61 -43.56 -4.13
CA SER A 364 22.69 -44.45 -4.59
C SER A 364 23.92 -43.69 -5.13
N SER A 365 23.87 -42.36 -5.17
CA SER A 365 25.00 -41.51 -5.60
C SER A 365 26.21 -41.65 -4.68
N GLN A 366 27.39 -41.28 -5.17
CA GLN A 366 28.60 -41.25 -4.34
C GLN A 366 28.54 -40.17 -3.25
N SER A 367 29.35 -40.31 -2.21
CA SER A 367 29.35 -39.41 -1.05
C SER A 367 29.73 -37.96 -1.35
N GLY A 368 30.31 -37.67 -2.52
CA GLY A 368 30.53 -36.29 -3.00
C GLY A 368 29.23 -35.62 -3.44
N VAL A 369 28.38 -36.34 -4.20
CA VAL A 369 27.02 -35.88 -4.54
C VAL A 369 26.21 -35.75 -3.26
N LEU A 370 26.09 -36.83 -2.47
CA LEU A 370 25.26 -36.86 -1.24
C LEU A 370 25.64 -35.83 -0.15
N GLY A 371 26.76 -35.11 -0.32
CA GLY A 371 27.18 -34.00 0.55
C GLY A 371 26.59 -32.64 0.19
N VAL A 372 26.03 -32.45 -1.02
CA VAL A 372 25.37 -31.22 -1.49
C VAL A 372 23.87 -31.43 -1.73
N CYS A 373 23.27 -32.41 -1.07
CA CYS A 373 21.87 -32.80 -1.31
C CYS A 373 21.02 -32.57 -0.07
N ASP A 374 19.99 -31.75 -0.18
CA ASP A 374 19.01 -31.56 0.88
C ASP A 374 18.07 -32.77 0.89
N VAL A 375 17.50 -33.08 -0.28
CA VAL A 375 16.56 -34.18 -0.48
C VAL A 375 17.27 -35.40 -1.09
N LYS A 376 17.06 -36.58 -0.48
CA LYS A 376 17.72 -37.83 -0.87
C LYS A 376 16.66 -38.89 -1.22
N ASN A 377 16.34 -39.03 -2.51
CA ASN A 377 15.28 -39.89 -3.04
C ASN A 377 15.86 -41.16 -3.72
N GLY A 378 15.17 -42.30 -3.65
CA GLY A 378 15.61 -43.58 -4.23
C GLY A 378 14.95 -43.99 -5.55
N GLY A 379 14.07 -43.17 -6.12
CA GLY A 379 13.24 -43.52 -7.27
C GLY A 379 12.84 -42.34 -8.15
N GLY A 380 11.66 -42.45 -8.77
CA GLY A 380 10.96 -41.44 -9.59
C GLY A 380 11.82 -40.36 -10.24
N PRO A 381 11.88 -39.15 -9.67
CA PRO A 381 12.43 -37.95 -10.30
C PRO A 381 13.94 -38.00 -10.50
N VAL A 382 14.67 -38.82 -9.73
CA VAL A 382 16.14 -38.98 -9.80
C VAL A 382 16.55 -40.33 -10.40
N SER A 383 15.68 -40.91 -11.23
CA SER A 383 15.90 -42.19 -11.94
C SER A 383 16.16 -42.00 -13.44
N PHE A 384 16.66 -40.84 -13.85
CA PHE A 384 16.94 -40.52 -15.26
C PHE A 384 18.29 -41.06 -15.77
N ASN A 385 18.42 -41.13 -17.09
CA ASN A 385 19.59 -41.62 -17.84
C ASN A 385 20.11 -40.62 -18.91
N GLY A 386 19.49 -39.44 -19.02
CA GLY A 386 19.79 -38.42 -20.02
C GLY A 386 19.01 -38.47 -21.34
N ASP A 387 18.24 -39.52 -21.64
CA ASP A 387 17.15 -39.49 -22.65
C ASP A 387 15.74 -39.62 -22.06
N ASP A 388 15.63 -39.46 -20.74
CA ASP A 388 14.42 -39.11 -20.00
C ASP A 388 14.37 -37.59 -19.80
N ALA A 389 13.21 -36.93 -20.01
CA ALA A 389 13.05 -35.50 -19.75
C ALA A 389 12.41 -35.25 -18.37
N LEU A 390 12.76 -34.13 -17.75
CA LEU A 390 12.21 -33.64 -16.48
C LEU A 390 11.39 -32.38 -16.72
N GLY A 391 10.27 -32.26 -16.02
CA GLY A 391 9.45 -31.06 -15.97
C GLY A 391 9.21 -30.66 -14.51
N LEU A 392 9.27 -29.35 -14.25
CA LEU A 392 8.79 -28.76 -13.00
C LEU A 392 7.39 -28.21 -13.28
N ALA A 393 6.40 -28.59 -12.49
CA ALA A 393 5.04 -28.08 -12.58
C ALA A 393 4.63 -27.39 -11.27
N LYS A 394 3.82 -26.33 -11.39
CA LYS A 394 3.05 -25.70 -10.32
C LYS A 394 1.57 -25.98 -10.59
N ASP A 395 0.81 -26.46 -9.61
CA ASP A 395 -0.64 -26.67 -9.72
C ASP A 395 -1.06 -27.50 -10.96
N GLY A 396 -0.24 -28.49 -11.35
CA GLY A 396 -0.44 -29.34 -12.53
C GLY A 396 -0.07 -28.69 -13.88
N VAL A 397 0.53 -27.48 -13.89
CA VAL A 397 0.95 -26.74 -15.08
C VAL A 397 2.48 -26.63 -15.13
N LEU A 398 3.10 -27.02 -16.26
CA LEU A 398 4.55 -26.95 -16.43
C LEU A 398 5.09 -25.52 -16.51
N VAL A 399 6.20 -25.28 -15.80
CA VAL A 399 6.86 -23.96 -15.68
C VAL A 399 8.30 -23.94 -16.18
N ASP A 400 9.05 -25.06 -16.08
CA ASP A 400 10.40 -25.21 -16.63
C ASP A 400 10.68 -26.68 -16.99
N VAL A 401 11.54 -26.92 -17.99
CA VAL A 401 11.83 -28.28 -18.50
C VAL A 401 13.31 -28.52 -18.77
N ILE A 402 13.72 -29.78 -18.63
CA ILE A 402 15.00 -30.33 -19.08
C ILE A 402 14.72 -31.52 -20.00
N GLY A 403 14.91 -31.32 -21.31
CA GLY A 403 14.55 -32.28 -22.35
C GLY A 403 13.28 -31.91 -23.12
N ASP A 404 12.94 -32.72 -24.12
CA ASP A 404 11.88 -32.45 -25.11
C ASP A 404 10.88 -33.63 -25.13
N ASP A 405 9.58 -33.36 -25.07
CA ASP A 405 8.54 -34.38 -25.24
C ASP A 405 8.25 -34.70 -26.71
N SER A 406 8.62 -33.80 -27.63
CA SER A 406 8.35 -33.92 -29.06
C SER A 406 9.41 -34.72 -29.85
N ASP A 407 10.58 -35.01 -29.25
CA ASP A 407 11.61 -35.92 -29.81
C ASP A 407 11.66 -37.26 -29.03
N PRO A 408 10.91 -38.29 -29.45
CA PRO A 408 10.78 -39.55 -28.73
C PRO A 408 12.03 -40.44 -28.89
N SER A 409 13.08 -40.10 -28.13
CA SER A 409 14.43 -40.69 -28.07
C SER A 409 15.47 -40.06 -29.03
N PRO A 410 16.09 -38.93 -28.65
CA PRO A 410 17.40 -38.53 -29.14
C PRO A 410 18.47 -39.49 -28.59
N SER A 411 18.54 -40.70 -29.17
CA SER A 411 19.25 -41.89 -28.67
C SER A 411 20.46 -41.63 -27.75
N GLY A 412 20.27 -41.55 -26.43
CA GLY A 412 21.26 -41.16 -25.42
C GLY A 412 21.65 -39.67 -25.43
N GLY A 413 20.70 -38.74 -25.31
CA GLY A 413 20.91 -37.35 -24.88
C GLY A 413 20.65 -36.23 -25.89
N TRP A 414 20.06 -35.13 -25.39
CA TRP A 414 19.86 -33.86 -26.11
C TRP A 414 21.17 -33.06 -26.26
N THR A 415 21.20 -32.12 -27.20
CA THR A 415 22.33 -31.20 -27.40
C THR A 415 22.11 -29.93 -26.57
N VAL A 416 23.06 -29.55 -25.72
CA VAL A 416 22.96 -28.36 -24.85
C VAL A 416 24.20 -27.49 -25.04
N ALA A 417 24.03 -26.16 -25.17
CA ALA A 417 25.08 -25.17 -25.45
C ALA A 417 26.01 -25.52 -26.64
N GLY A 418 25.52 -26.32 -27.59
CA GLY A 418 26.30 -26.83 -28.73
C GLY A 418 27.12 -28.10 -28.46
N VAL A 419 27.15 -28.60 -27.22
CA VAL A 419 27.70 -29.92 -26.86
C VAL A 419 26.64 -30.99 -27.12
N ALA A 420 26.93 -31.91 -28.05
CA ALA A 420 26.00 -32.97 -28.42
C ALA A 420 25.90 -34.02 -27.29
N LYS A 421 24.67 -34.40 -26.91
CA LYS A 421 24.35 -35.39 -25.86
C LYS A 421 24.73 -34.95 -24.44
N ALA A 422 24.72 -33.65 -24.18
CA ALA A 422 25.10 -33.05 -22.91
C ALA A 422 24.13 -33.32 -21.75
N THR A 423 22.96 -33.92 -21.98
CA THR A 423 22.11 -34.45 -20.89
C THR A 423 22.57 -35.83 -20.39
N THR A 424 23.60 -36.44 -20.98
CA THR A 424 24.20 -37.73 -20.61
C THR A 424 25.71 -37.58 -20.36
N ASP A 425 26.25 -38.23 -19.33
CA ASP A 425 27.65 -38.20 -18.90
C ASP A 425 28.22 -36.78 -18.60
N HIS A 426 27.38 -35.82 -18.16
CA HIS A 426 27.78 -34.43 -17.86
C HIS A 426 26.96 -33.83 -16.69
N THR A 427 27.48 -32.74 -16.10
CA THR A 427 26.69 -31.81 -15.29
C THR A 427 26.25 -30.62 -16.17
N LEU A 428 24.99 -30.21 -16.01
CA LEU A 428 24.41 -29.00 -16.58
C LEU A 428 24.15 -27.99 -15.45
N LEU A 429 24.53 -26.75 -15.68
CA LEU A 429 24.33 -25.62 -14.78
C LEU A 429 23.64 -24.49 -15.54
N ARG A 430 22.52 -23.96 -15.05
CA ARG A 430 21.84 -22.81 -15.67
C ARG A 430 22.78 -21.60 -15.54
N LYS A 431 22.70 -20.65 -16.47
CA LYS A 431 23.51 -19.43 -16.38
C LYS A 431 22.93 -18.54 -15.30
N LYS A 432 23.81 -17.97 -14.46
CA LYS A 432 23.47 -17.01 -13.40
C LYS A 432 22.71 -15.76 -13.89
N THR A 433 22.58 -15.54 -15.20
CA THR A 433 21.74 -14.48 -15.81
C THR A 433 20.31 -14.93 -16.14
N ILE A 434 19.88 -16.13 -15.72
CA ILE A 434 18.55 -16.68 -15.92
C ILE A 434 17.82 -16.68 -14.58
N LEU A 435 16.65 -16.04 -14.55
CA LEU A 435 15.85 -15.78 -13.34
C LEU A 435 14.46 -16.45 -13.41
N THR A 436 14.16 -17.11 -14.53
CA THR A 436 12.80 -17.57 -14.89
C THR A 436 12.85 -18.92 -15.58
N GLY A 437 11.86 -19.77 -15.31
CA GLY A 437 11.63 -21.01 -16.05
C GLY A 437 11.23 -20.79 -17.51
N THR A 438 11.30 -21.84 -18.32
CA THR A 438 10.75 -21.88 -19.68
C THR A 438 10.43 -23.31 -20.12
N THR A 439 9.23 -23.52 -20.63
CA THR A 439 8.81 -24.80 -21.25
C THR A 439 9.34 -24.99 -22.68
N ASP A 440 9.85 -23.94 -23.32
CA ASP A 440 10.58 -24.05 -24.60
C ASP A 440 12.01 -24.57 -24.37
N TRP A 441 12.17 -25.90 -24.49
CA TRP A 441 13.48 -26.56 -24.41
C TRP A 441 14.42 -26.18 -25.56
N ALA A 442 13.91 -25.86 -26.75
CA ALA A 442 14.74 -25.48 -27.90
C ALA A 442 15.42 -24.11 -27.70
N LYS A 443 14.72 -23.17 -27.05
CA LYS A 443 15.27 -21.92 -26.51
C LYS A 443 16.26 -22.20 -25.38
N SER A 444 15.84 -22.96 -24.36
CA SER A 444 16.62 -23.22 -23.15
C SER A 444 17.95 -23.90 -23.44
N SER A 445 17.92 -25.10 -24.04
CA SER A 445 19.11 -25.90 -24.38
C SER A 445 20.11 -25.18 -25.28
N GLY A 446 19.64 -24.26 -26.14
CA GLY A 446 20.50 -23.49 -27.03
C GLY A 446 21.39 -22.47 -26.31
N ASN A 447 20.85 -21.77 -25.30
CA ASN A 447 21.50 -20.55 -24.77
C ASN A 447 21.52 -20.41 -23.24
N GLU A 448 20.71 -21.15 -22.48
CA GLU A 448 20.49 -20.86 -21.05
C GLU A 448 21.42 -21.64 -20.10
N TRP A 449 22.18 -22.61 -20.60
CA TRP A 449 23.00 -23.53 -19.81
C TRP A 449 24.51 -23.41 -20.06
N VAL A 450 25.30 -23.85 -19.09
CA VAL A 450 26.72 -24.21 -19.17
C VAL A 450 26.83 -25.73 -19.02
N VAL A 451 27.64 -26.36 -19.87
CA VAL A 451 27.92 -27.81 -19.81
C VAL A 451 29.27 -28.00 -19.13
N LEU A 452 29.30 -28.78 -18.05
CA LEU A 452 30.47 -29.12 -17.26
C LEU A 452 30.83 -30.61 -17.42
N GLU A 453 32.05 -30.98 -17.05
CA GLU A 453 32.51 -32.39 -17.10
C GLU A 453 31.71 -33.28 -16.13
N GLN A 454 31.76 -34.60 -16.34
CA GLN A 454 31.03 -35.56 -15.50
C GLN A 454 31.43 -35.48 -14.01
N ASP A 455 30.44 -35.54 -13.12
CA ASP A 455 30.59 -35.46 -11.66
C ASP A 455 31.15 -34.13 -11.12
N GLU A 456 31.18 -33.07 -11.93
CA GLU A 456 31.48 -31.70 -11.46
C GLU A 456 30.26 -31.12 -10.72
N LEU A 457 30.48 -30.49 -9.56
CA LEU A 457 29.43 -30.06 -8.61
C LEU A 457 29.74 -28.71 -7.94
N SER A 458 30.73 -27.96 -8.42
CA SER A 458 31.30 -26.80 -7.70
C SER A 458 30.42 -25.55 -7.53
N ASP A 459 29.17 -25.57 -8.02
CA ASP A 459 28.20 -24.47 -7.95
C ASP A 459 26.80 -24.96 -7.52
N PHE A 460 26.66 -26.23 -7.10
CA PHE A 460 25.41 -26.86 -6.65
C PHE A 460 25.18 -26.60 -5.15
N GLY A 461 23.99 -26.11 -4.78
CA GLY A 461 23.69 -25.68 -3.40
C GLY A 461 24.35 -24.35 -2.99
N ASP A 462 24.97 -23.66 -3.96
CA ASP A 462 25.49 -22.29 -3.85
C ASP A 462 25.31 -21.55 -5.19
N HIS A 463 24.28 -21.95 -5.97
CA HIS A 463 23.94 -21.25 -7.19
C HIS A 463 23.37 -19.88 -6.83
N LYS A 464 23.94 -18.80 -7.34
CA LYS A 464 23.47 -17.43 -7.10
C LYS A 464 23.31 -16.73 -8.43
N ALA A 465 22.26 -15.95 -8.60
CA ALA A 465 22.09 -15.16 -9.81
C ALA A 465 23.03 -13.94 -9.84
N ASN A 466 23.30 -13.46 -11.05
CA ASN A 466 23.98 -12.22 -11.38
C ASN A 466 22.96 -11.25 -12.02
N GLY A 467 21.69 -11.29 -11.59
CA GLY A 467 20.55 -10.66 -12.27
C GLY A 467 19.62 -9.94 -11.31
N ILE A 468 18.78 -9.05 -11.85
CA ILE A 468 18.05 -8.02 -11.10
C ILE A 468 16.77 -8.52 -10.40
N CYS A 469 16.64 -9.83 -10.13
CA CYS A 469 15.58 -10.34 -9.26
C CYS A 469 16.11 -10.45 -7.83
N GLU A 470 16.06 -9.31 -7.17
CA GLU A 470 16.17 -9.10 -5.73
C GLU A 470 15.32 -7.84 -5.46
N PRO A 471 14.56 -7.72 -4.36
CA PRO A 471 14.22 -6.39 -3.86
C PRO A 471 15.56 -5.67 -3.61
N ALA A 472 15.79 -4.58 -4.34
CA ALA A 472 17.14 -4.12 -4.75
C ALA A 472 18.21 -4.31 -3.64
N PRO A 473 19.27 -5.11 -3.87
CA PRO A 473 20.12 -5.57 -2.80
C PRO A 473 20.91 -4.39 -2.26
N VAL A 474 20.57 -3.99 -1.04
CA VAL A 474 21.29 -2.95 -0.29
C VAL A 474 22.59 -3.54 0.25
N LEU A 475 23.51 -3.83 -0.67
CA LEU A 475 24.93 -3.95 -0.37
C LEU A 475 25.58 -2.62 -0.77
N PRO A 476 26.20 -1.88 0.16
CA PRO A 476 26.20 -0.43 0.01
C PRO A 476 27.19 0.05 -1.04
N ASN A 477 26.80 1.13 -1.73
CA ASN A 477 27.53 1.71 -2.85
C ASN A 477 28.74 2.54 -2.39
N LEU A 478 29.69 1.89 -1.70
CA LEU A 478 30.98 2.46 -1.34
C LEU A 478 31.74 2.85 -2.60
N GLN A 479 32.02 4.14 -2.75
CA GLN A 479 32.68 4.67 -3.94
C GLN A 479 33.80 5.62 -3.58
N VAL A 480 34.86 5.67 -4.40
CA VAL A 480 35.84 6.74 -4.30
C VAL A 480 35.16 8.07 -4.65
N ASN A 481 35.25 9.04 -3.74
CA ASN A 481 34.59 10.34 -3.83
C ASN A 481 35.56 11.47 -4.20
N GLU A 482 36.71 11.54 -3.52
CA GLU A 482 37.74 12.57 -3.72
C GLU A 482 39.15 11.95 -3.63
N ILE A 483 40.10 12.47 -4.41
CA ILE A 483 41.52 12.12 -4.34
C ILE A 483 42.35 13.41 -4.25
N LEU A 484 43.15 13.56 -3.19
CA LEU A 484 44.12 14.66 -3.06
C LEU A 484 45.55 14.18 -3.32
N VAL A 485 46.25 14.83 -4.25
CA VAL A 485 47.68 14.58 -4.54
C VAL A 485 48.56 15.55 -3.73
N GLY A 486 49.71 15.10 -3.23
CA GLY A 486 50.68 15.91 -2.50
C GLY A 486 50.90 15.46 -1.05
N ALA A 487 51.83 16.10 -0.34
CA ALA A 487 52.39 15.63 0.95
C ALA A 487 51.40 15.49 2.14
N SER A 488 50.11 15.78 1.94
CA SER A 488 49.02 15.56 2.90
C SER A 488 47.79 14.93 2.23
N GLY A 489 48.02 14.23 1.11
CA GLY A 489 47.00 13.62 0.27
C GLY A 489 46.26 12.46 0.93
N TYR A 490 45.14 12.10 0.32
CA TYR A 490 44.24 11.03 0.76
C TYR A 490 43.45 10.49 -0.44
N VAL A 491 42.85 9.32 -0.23
CA VAL A 491 41.71 8.81 -1.02
C VAL A 491 40.51 8.83 -0.09
N GLU A 492 39.44 9.51 -0.49
CA GLU A 492 38.17 9.51 0.22
C GLU A 492 37.19 8.51 -0.41
N LEU A 493 36.50 7.78 0.46
CA LEU A 493 35.35 6.96 0.10
C LEU A 493 34.06 7.60 0.63
N VAL A 494 32.95 7.46 -0.11
CA VAL A 494 31.60 7.85 0.33
C VAL A 494 30.71 6.61 0.38
N ASN A 495 29.92 6.47 1.44
CA ASN A 495 28.73 5.62 1.45
C ASN A 495 27.60 6.42 0.80
N GLY A 496 27.21 6.05 -0.42
CA GLY A 496 26.13 6.70 -1.14
C GLY A 496 24.72 6.18 -0.81
N ASP A 497 24.59 5.33 0.22
CA ASP A 497 23.30 4.90 0.74
C ASP A 497 22.65 6.07 1.51
N PRO A 498 21.40 6.46 1.17
CA PRO A 498 20.73 7.56 1.86
C PRO A 498 20.20 7.21 3.27
N ILE A 499 20.16 5.93 3.66
CA ILE A 499 19.40 5.39 4.80
C ILE A 499 20.27 4.50 5.70
N HIS A 500 21.14 3.64 5.15
CA HIS A 500 21.83 2.58 5.89
C HIS A 500 23.33 2.83 6.12
N ASP A 501 23.80 2.39 7.28
CA ASP A 501 25.22 2.31 7.62
C ASP A 501 25.89 1.11 6.92
N LEU A 502 27.12 1.34 6.43
CA LEU A 502 27.92 0.38 5.70
C LEU A 502 29.05 -0.16 6.58
N ASP A 503 29.15 -1.48 6.77
CA ASP A 503 30.41 -2.10 7.22
C ASP A 503 31.37 -2.28 6.03
N ALA A 504 32.42 -1.46 5.99
CA ALA A 504 33.48 -1.54 5.00
C ALA A 504 34.66 -2.44 5.45
N SER A 505 34.48 -3.27 6.48
CA SER A 505 35.48 -4.24 6.95
C SER A 505 36.03 -5.12 5.83
N GLY A 506 37.36 -5.24 5.73
CA GLY A 506 38.02 -6.15 4.77
C GLY A 506 38.13 -5.62 3.34
N TRP A 507 37.30 -4.65 2.93
CA TRP A 507 37.42 -3.94 1.65
C TRP A 507 38.83 -3.39 1.46
N THR A 508 39.36 -3.41 0.24
CA THR A 508 40.75 -3.05 -0.06
C THR A 508 40.84 -1.88 -1.04
N VAL A 509 41.45 -0.78 -0.57
CA VAL A 509 41.84 0.34 -1.43
C VAL A 509 43.24 0.10 -1.96
N HIS A 510 43.37 0.01 -3.28
CA HIS A 510 44.66 -0.12 -3.96
C HIS A 510 45.10 1.22 -4.53
N VAL A 511 46.36 1.56 -4.32
CA VAL A 511 46.98 2.78 -4.84
C VAL A 511 48.29 2.40 -5.53
N ASP A 512 48.29 2.49 -6.85
CA ASP A 512 49.34 2.07 -7.79
C ASP A 512 49.82 0.61 -7.63
N ALA A 513 50.61 0.33 -6.59
CA ALA A 513 51.21 -0.97 -6.29
C ALA A 513 51.22 -1.28 -4.77
N VAL A 514 50.41 -0.55 -3.99
CA VAL A 514 50.23 -0.71 -2.55
C VAL A 514 48.76 -0.91 -2.26
N SER A 515 48.43 -1.92 -1.45
CA SER A 515 47.07 -2.29 -1.07
C SER A 515 46.84 -2.02 0.41
N TYR A 516 45.73 -1.39 0.76
CA TYR A 516 45.32 -1.11 2.14
C TYR A 516 43.93 -1.70 2.38
N ALA A 517 43.86 -2.80 3.14
CA ALA A 517 42.61 -3.37 3.61
C ALA A 517 42.09 -2.56 4.80
N LEU A 518 40.80 -2.23 4.79
CA LEU A 518 40.13 -1.55 5.88
C LEU A 518 40.03 -2.47 7.12
N PRO A 519 40.29 -1.96 8.34
CA PRO A 519 40.20 -2.76 9.56
C PRO A 519 38.81 -3.39 9.77
N SER A 520 38.74 -4.51 10.49
CA SER A 520 37.47 -5.03 10.99
C SER A 520 36.83 -4.05 11.97
N GLY A 521 35.52 -3.81 11.82
CA GLY A 521 34.76 -2.76 12.50
C GLY A 521 34.84 -1.38 11.84
N THR A 522 35.09 -1.29 10.53
CA THR A 522 35.13 0.00 9.80
C THR A 522 33.75 0.34 9.25
N VAL A 523 32.88 0.90 10.10
CA VAL A 523 31.56 1.38 9.68
C VAL A 523 31.65 2.79 9.09
N ILE A 524 30.95 3.03 7.98
CA ILE A 524 30.74 4.33 7.34
C ILE A 524 29.24 4.61 7.35
N LEU A 525 28.82 5.68 8.04
CA LEU A 525 27.40 5.96 8.24
C LEU A 525 26.63 6.18 6.93
N ALA A 526 25.31 6.14 6.96
CA ALA A 526 24.45 6.59 5.85
C ALA A 526 24.86 8.01 5.37
N LYS A 527 25.03 8.20 4.05
CA LYS A 527 25.59 9.42 3.42
C LYS A 527 27.00 9.83 3.92
N GLY A 528 27.73 8.93 4.60
CA GLY A 528 28.98 9.22 5.30
C GLY A 528 30.24 9.14 4.44
N TYR A 529 31.32 9.77 4.92
CA TYR A 529 32.59 9.91 4.21
C TYR A 529 33.77 9.37 5.03
N LEU A 530 34.73 8.70 4.39
CA LEU A 530 35.94 8.15 5.01
C LEU A 530 37.21 8.56 4.24
N ALA A 531 37.94 9.55 4.76
CA ALA A 531 39.19 10.05 4.17
C ALA A 531 40.43 9.27 4.64
N LEU A 532 41.00 8.44 3.76
CA LEU A 532 42.18 7.61 4.03
C LEU A 532 43.48 8.36 3.66
N ALA A 533 44.16 8.90 4.67
CA ALA A 533 45.42 9.63 4.48
C ALA A 533 46.53 8.76 3.87
N ALA A 534 47.28 9.31 2.91
CA ALA A 534 48.38 8.65 2.20
C ALA A 534 49.47 8.08 3.12
N SER A 535 49.67 8.69 4.30
CA SER A 535 50.58 8.17 5.34
C SER A 535 50.09 6.90 6.05
N GLY A 536 48.78 6.63 6.03
CA GLY A 536 48.19 5.36 6.45
C GLY A 536 48.21 4.32 5.32
N LEU A 537 47.93 4.75 4.09
CA LEU A 537 48.00 3.93 2.87
C LEU A 537 49.43 3.49 2.50
N GLY A 538 50.47 4.12 3.05
CA GLY A 538 51.87 3.71 2.89
C GLY A 538 52.55 4.16 1.59
N VAL A 539 51.95 5.09 0.85
CA VAL A 539 52.45 5.60 -0.44
C VAL A 539 53.20 6.93 -0.31
N GLU A 540 54.25 7.12 -1.13
CA GLU A 540 54.94 8.42 -1.28
C GLU A 540 54.01 9.42 -1.99
N PRO A 541 53.55 10.52 -1.36
CA PRO A 541 52.36 11.24 -1.83
C PRO A 541 52.52 12.13 -3.08
N ALA A 542 53.52 11.85 -3.92
CA ALA A 542 53.84 12.62 -5.14
C ALA A 542 53.76 11.79 -6.43
N ALA A 543 53.16 10.58 -6.36
CA ALA A 543 53.23 9.59 -7.44
C ALA A 543 51.90 8.88 -7.78
N LEU A 544 50.79 9.27 -7.15
CA LEU A 544 49.46 8.67 -7.37
C LEU A 544 49.10 8.66 -8.86
N SER A 545 48.98 7.48 -9.49
CA SER A 545 48.65 7.36 -10.92
C SER A 545 47.39 6.53 -11.19
N ALA A 546 47.11 5.52 -10.37
CA ALA A 546 45.86 4.78 -10.39
C ALA A 546 45.39 4.44 -8.97
N VAL A 547 44.07 4.47 -8.76
CA VAL A 547 43.41 4.04 -7.54
C VAL A 547 42.35 3.00 -7.90
N LYS A 548 42.20 1.96 -7.07
CA LYS A 548 41.12 0.97 -7.17
C LYS A 548 40.46 0.76 -5.81
N LEU A 549 39.21 0.32 -5.85
CA LEU A 549 38.46 -0.18 -4.71
C LEU A 549 38.01 -1.60 -5.04
N GLU A 550 38.41 -2.55 -4.18
CA GLU A 550 37.92 -3.93 -4.17
C GLU A 550 37.14 -4.17 -2.86
N ASP A 551 36.12 -5.02 -2.92
CA ASP A 551 35.32 -5.43 -1.75
C ASP A 551 36.05 -6.46 -0.87
N ALA A 552 35.37 -7.03 0.13
CA ALA A 552 35.94 -8.03 1.04
C ALA A 552 36.25 -9.36 0.32
N GLU A 553 35.51 -9.67 -0.74
CA GLU A 553 35.62 -10.84 -1.62
C GLU A 553 36.71 -10.65 -2.71
N ALA A 554 37.29 -9.44 -2.79
CA ALA A 554 38.26 -8.99 -3.77
C ALA A 554 37.75 -8.90 -5.22
N ALA A 555 36.45 -8.63 -5.41
CA ALA A 555 35.90 -8.18 -6.69
C ALA A 555 36.06 -6.65 -6.85
N LEU A 556 36.21 -6.21 -8.10
CA LEU A 556 36.59 -4.83 -8.43
C LEU A 556 35.35 -3.92 -8.52
N VAL A 557 35.13 -3.11 -7.47
CA VAL A 557 34.02 -2.15 -7.38
C VAL A 557 34.32 -0.87 -8.16
N TRP A 558 35.56 -0.38 -8.15
CA TRP A 558 35.95 0.82 -8.91
C TRP A 558 37.43 0.83 -9.31
N GLU A 559 37.75 1.40 -10.48
CA GLU A 559 39.12 1.71 -10.91
C GLU A 559 39.15 3.06 -11.65
N GLY A 560 40.10 3.92 -11.27
CA GLY A 560 40.32 5.22 -11.90
C GLY A 560 41.81 5.57 -12.07
N THR A 561 42.14 6.16 -13.21
CA THR A 561 43.47 6.76 -13.47
C THR A 561 43.44 8.23 -13.06
N VAL A 562 44.35 8.66 -12.19
CA VAL A 562 44.47 10.05 -11.75
C VAL A 562 45.00 10.91 -12.92
N PRO A 563 44.43 12.10 -13.21
CA PRO A 563 44.93 12.98 -14.27
C PRO A 563 46.39 13.36 -14.05
N GLY A 564 47.26 13.03 -14.99
CA GLY A 564 48.71 13.23 -14.89
C GLY A 564 49.19 14.70 -14.92
N ASP A 565 48.26 15.64 -15.02
CA ASP A 565 48.43 17.09 -14.92
C ASP A 565 47.95 17.68 -13.57
N LEU A 566 47.33 16.87 -12.70
CA LEU A 566 46.93 17.26 -11.34
C LEU A 566 48.18 17.50 -10.47
N LEU A 567 48.36 18.72 -9.97
CA LEU A 567 49.56 19.12 -9.22
C LEU A 567 49.43 18.79 -7.72
N ALA A 568 50.58 18.59 -7.06
CA ALA A 568 50.62 18.39 -5.61
C ALA A 568 50.04 19.60 -4.86
N GLY A 569 48.94 19.37 -4.13
CA GLY A 569 48.10 20.37 -3.48
C GLY A 569 46.73 20.57 -4.12
N GLN A 570 46.42 19.90 -5.23
CA GLN A 570 45.11 19.89 -5.87
C GLN A 570 44.40 18.54 -5.67
N SER A 571 43.07 18.58 -5.54
CA SER A 571 42.24 17.38 -5.47
C SER A 571 41.30 17.25 -6.67
N TRP A 572 40.74 16.05 -6.80
CA TRP A 572 39.91 15.61 -7.91
C TRP A 572 38.78 14.75 -7.34
N GLY A 573 37.55 15.22 -7.44
CA GLY A 573 36.39 14.61 -6.77
C GLY A 573 35.10 14.73 -7.57
N ARG A 574 34.09 13.94 -7.20
CA ARG A 574 32.82 13.82 -7.93
C ARG A 574 31.91 15.01 -7.67
N ILE A 575 31.25 15.53 -8.71
CA ILE A 575 30.16 16.50 -8.54
C ILE A 575 28.96 16.09 -9.42
N PRO A 576 27.76 15.85 -8.84
CA PRO A 576 27.51 15.64 -7.40
C PRO A 576 28.28 14.42 -6.86
N ASP A 577 28.34 14.26 -5.54
CA ASP A 577 28.90 13.05 -4.92
C ASP A 577 28.17 11.78 -5.39
N VAL A 578 28.83 10.62 -5.23
CA VAL A 578 28.35 9.31 -5.70
C VAL A 578 28.21 9.24 -7.23
N ASN A 579 27.14 9.81 -7.79
CA ASN A 579 26.75 9.63 -9.19
C ASN A 579 27.37 10.63 -10.17
N GLY A 580 28.09 11.64 -9.69
CA GLY A 580 28.72 12.66 -10.54
C GLY A 580 30.04 12.25 -11.19
N ALA A 581 30.46 13.08 -12.14
CA ALA A 581 31.75 12.97 -12.81
C ALA A 581 32.87 13.57 -11.95
N PHE A 582 34.07 12.98 -12.01
CA PHE A 582 35.25 13.53 -11.34
C PHE A 582 35.75 14.82 -12.02
N LEU A 583 35.75 15.91 -11.26
CA LEU A 583 36.21 17.24 -11.67
C LEU A 583 37.35 17.72 -10.75
N GLY A 584 38.17 18.65 -11.26
CA GLY A 584 39.25 19.25 -10.45
C GLY A 584 38.69 20.27 -9.46
N LEU A 585 39.11 20.16 -8.19
CA LEU A 585 38.63 20.98 -7.09
C LEU A 585 39.74 21.96 -6.64
N ASP A 586 39.34 23.17 -6.26
CA ASP A 586 40.27 24.22 -5.81
C ASP A 586 40.50 24.20 -4.28
N VAL A 587 39.63 23.53 -3.52
CA VAL A 587 39.73 23.30 -2.07
C VAL A 587 39.40 21.83 -1.79
N PRO A 588 40.27 21.06 -1.13
CA PRO A 588 39.97 19.67 -0.78
C PRO A 588 38.97 19.57 0.38
N THR A 589 38.05 18.60 0.34
CA THR A 589 36.89 18.48 1.25
C THR A 589 36.86 17.19 2.08
N PRO A 590 37.93 16.84 2.82
CA PRO A 590 38.03 15.54 3.50
C PRO A 590 36.97 15.39 4.60
N GLY A 591 36.09 14.40 4.43
CA GLY A 591 34.97 14.10 5.32
C GLY A 591 33.69 14.88 4.98
N ALA A 592 33.57 15.47 3.79
CA ALA A 592 32.46 16.35 3.42
C ALA A 592 32.21 16.42 1.90
N ALA A 593 31.04 16.92 1.51
CA ALA A 593 30.61 16.96 0.11
C ALA A 593 31.44 17.89 -0.79
N ASN A 594 31.81 17.40 -1.98
CA ASN A 594 32.62 18.15 -2.95
C ASN A 594 31.90 19.42 -3.45
N GLN A 595 32.65 20.50 -3.69
CA GLN A 595 32.11 21.81 -4.12
C GLN A 595 32.66 22.27 -5.47
N PRO A 596 31.85 22.90 -6.35
CA PRO A 596 32.28 23.36 -7.67
C PRO A 596 33.26 24.56 -7.63
N ASN A 597 33.96 24.78 -8.76
CA ASN A 597 35.08 25.72 -8.85
C ASN A 597 34.69 27.20 -8.57
N PRO A 598 35.36 27.92 -7.65
CA PRO A 598 34.93 29.23 -7.15
C PRO A 598 35.60 30.45 -7.84
N SER A 599 36.02 30.35 -9.11
CA SER A 599 36.86 31.36 -9.79
C SER A 599 36.30 32.80 -9.94
N GLN A 600 35.13 33.10 -9.38
CA GLN A 600 34.53 34.45 -9.36
C GLN A 600 34.33 35.04 -7.96
N CYS A 601 34.32 34.22 -6.89
CA CYS A 601 33.93 34.68 -5.56
C CYS A 601 35.02 35.51 -4.84
N GLY A 602 34.60 36.54 -4.10
CA GLY A 602 35.48 37.49 -3.39
C GLY A 602 35.82 38.76 -4.19
N ASN A 603 35.06 39.06 -5.25
CA ASN A 603 35.24 40.23 -6.12
C ASN A 603 34.49 41.49 -5.64
N GLY A 604 33.49 41.33 -4.76
CA GLY A 604 32.65 42.36 -4.15
C GLY A 604 31.39 42.73 -4.92
N ASN A 605 30.93 41.93 -5.89
CA ASN A 605 29.80 42.29 -6.77
C ASN A 605 29.04 41.05 -7.30
N CYS A 606 28.17 40.46 -6.47
CA CYS A 606 27.25 39.35 -6.79
C CYS A 606 26.56 39.50 -8.16
N SER A 607 26.92 38.66 -9.16
CA SER A 607 26.30 38.67 -10.50
C SER A 607 26.63 37.44 -11.38
N ASN A 608 25.68 37.07 -12.26
CA ASN A 608 25.77 35.94 -13.21
C ASN A 608 26.03 34.56 -12.59
N GLY A 609 25.03 34.02 -11.90
CA GLY A 609 25.02 32.62 -11.40
C GLY A 609 25.56 32.44 -9.98
N GLU A 610 26.04 33.51 -9.37
CA GLU A 610 26.39 33.57 -7.94
C GLU A 610 25.11 33.71 -7.09
N THR A 611 24.99 32.91 -6.02
CA THR A 611 23.94 32.98 -4.98
C THR A 611 24.58 33.17 -3.59
N CYS A 612 23.80 33.45 -2.55
CA CYS A 612 24.34 33.55 -1.19
C CYS A 612 24.90 32.21 -0.67
N ASP A 613 24.36 31.08 -1.13
CA ASP A 613 24.84 29.73 -0.81
C ASP A 613 26.16 29.38 -1.51
N THR A 614 26.32 29.85 -2.75
CA THR A 614 27.49 29.55 -3.60
C THR A 614 28.60 30.59 -3.51
N CYS A 615 28.31 31.82 -3.06
CA CYS A 615 29.29 32.88 -2.83
C CYS A 615 28.85 33.90 -1.75
N ALA A 616 28.88 33.47 -0.49
CA ALA A 616 28.52 34.32 0.66
C ALA A 616 29.41 35.57 0.85
N ASP A 617 30.65 35.59 0.33
CA ASP A 617 31.56 36.74 0.47
C ASP A 617 31.15 37.95 -0.40
N ASP A 618 30.49 37.72 -1.56
CA ASP A 618 30.06 38.79 -2.48
C ASP A 618 28.56 39.03 -2.51
N CYS A 619 27.76 37.96 -2.36
CA CYS A 619 26.30 38.05 -2.26
C CYS A 619 25.82 38.30 -0.81
N GLY A 620 26.72 38.23 0.17
CA GLY A 620 26.39 38.19 1.59
C GLY A 620 25.99 36.79 2.04
N ALA A 621 26.16 36.49 3.33
CA ALA A 621 25.61 35.27 3.92
C ALA A 621 24.07 35.32 3.83
N CYS A 622 23.44 34.21 3.45
CA CYS A 622 21.98 34.11 3.33
C CYS A 622 21.32 34.55 4.65
N PRO A 623 20.47 35.61 4.64
CA PRO A 623 19.72 36.01 5.82
C PRO A 623 18.78 34.88 6.24
N LYS A 624 18.69 34.62 7.55
CA LYS A 624 17.64 33.76 8.15
C LYS A 624 16.63 34.58 8.97
N CYS A 625 16.62 35.91 8.77
CA CYS A 625 15.71 36.91 9.32
C CYS A 625 16.21 38.33 8.99
N SER A 626 15.32 39.32 9.14
CA SER A 626 15.50 40.78 9.08
C SER A 626 15.54 41.42 7.68
N ASP A 627 14.72 40.91 6.76
CA ASP A 627 14.46 41.44 5.42
C ASP A 627 13.27 42.43 5.40
N GLY A 628 12.26 42.20 6.25
CA GLY A 628 11.00 42.94 6.31
C GLY A 628 9.83 42.31 5.54
N THR A 629 10.01 41.11 4.99
CA THR A 629 9.03 40.31 4.24
C THR A 629 9.05 38.88 4.75
N CYS A 630 7.92 38.18 4.73
CA CYS A 630 7.83 36.76 5.11
C CYS A 630 7.84 35.89 3.84
N ASN A 631 8.86 35.05 3.67
CA ASN A 631 9.09 34.27 2.45
C ASN A 631 9.03 32.75 2.71
N GLY A 632 9.16 31.92 1.67
CA GLY A 632 8.75 30.50 1.69
C GLY A 632 9.44 29.55 2.69
N ASP A 633 10.57 29.94 3.29
CA ASP A 633 11.28 29.17 4.33
C ASP A 633 11.18 29.82 5.73
N GLU A 634 10.40 30.89 5.87
CA GLU A 634 10.28 31.73 7.07
C GLU A 634 8.85 31.64 7.64
N THR A 635 8.73 31.30 8.93
CA THR A 635 7.44 31.21 9.63
C THR A 635 7.37 32.23 10.77
N CYS A 636 6.19 32.46 11.35
CA CYS A 636 6.06 33.34 12.51
C CYS A 636 6.74 32.78 13.78
N GLU A 637 7.10 31.49 13.80
CA GLU A 637 7.93 30.89 14.85
C GLU A 637 9.43 31.01 14.58
N THR A 638 9.87 30.72 13.35
CA THR A 638 11.29 30.75 12.99
C THR A 638 11.81 32.17 12.74
N CYS A 639 10.95 33.07 12.24
CA CYS A 639 11.26 34.48 12.05
C CYS A 639 10.14 35.47 12.46
N PRO A 640 9.86 35.63 13.77
CA PRO A 640 8.82 36.56 14.27
C PRO A 640 9.08 38.04 13.96
N GLY A 641 10.29 38.40 13.51
CA GLY A 641 10.68 39.78 13.21
C GLY A 641 10.10 40.34 11.91
N ASP A 642 9.89 39.48 10.91
CA ASP A 642 9.40 39.85 9.57
C ASP A 642 8.02 39.26 9.28
N CYS A 643 7.77 38.02 9.71
CA CYS A 643 6.46 37.37 9.65
C CYS A 643 5.48 37.88 10.74
N GLY A 644 6.00 38.56 11.78
CA GLY A 644 5.23 39.05 12.93
C GLY A 644 5.05 38.01 14.04
N GLU A 645 4.52 38.46 15.18
CA GLU A 645 4.06 37.56 16.25
C GLU A 645 2.83 36.77 15.74
N CYS A 646 2.87 35.43 15.82
CA CYS A 646 1.81 34.53 15.33
C CYS A 646 0.42 34.96 15.84
N PRO A 647 -0.51 35.42 14.97
CA PRO A 647 -1.85 35.77 15.40
C PRO A 647 -2.69 34.51 15.56
N ASN A 648 -3.01 34.19 16.82
CA ASN A 648 -4.07 33.27 17.29
C ASN A 648 -3.74 31.80 17.58
N CYS A 649 -2.65 31.19 17.10
CA CYS A 649 -2.31 29.81 17.50
C CYS A 649 -2.29 29.64 19.04
N GLY A 650 -3.02 28.64 19.54
CA GLY A 650 -3.36 28.43 20.95
C GLY A 650 -4.70 29.05 21.38
N ASN A 651 -5.68 29.20 20.48
CA ASN A 651 -7.02 29.73 20.79
C ASN A 651 -8.15 28.66 20.81
N LEU A 652 -7.85 27.43 20.38
CA LEU A 652 -8.78 26.29 20.20
C LEU A 652 -9.87 26.48 19.13
N ALA A 653 -9.61 27.24 18.06
CA ALA A 653 -10.56 27.50 16.97
C ALA A 653 -9.89 27.77 15.61
N CYS A 654 -9.70 26.72 14.80
CA CYS A 654 -9.08 26.75 13.46
C CYS A 654 -9.80 27.71 12.48
N ALA A 655 -9.12 28.78 12.05
CA ALA A 655 -9.63 29.79 11.13
C ALA A 655 -9.24 29.54 9.66
N GLN A 656 -9.94 30.19 8.71
CA GLN A 656 -9.69 30.05 7.26
C GLN A 656 -8.28 30.49 6.78
N SER A 657 -7.47 31.10 7.65
CA SER A 657 -6.07 31.48 7.37
C SER A 657 -5.04 30.52 7.99
N GLU A 658 -5.49 29.47 8.68
CA GLU A 658 -4.65 28.49 9.35
C GLU A 658 -4.61 27.17 8.57
N ASP A 659 -3.46 26.50 8.63
CA ASP A 659 -3.24 25.18 8.07
C ASP A 659 -2.70 24.22 9.14
N CYS A 660 -2.38 23.00 8.74
CA CYS A 660 -1.93 21.93 9.62
C CYS A 660 -0.52 22.15 10.24
N SER A 661 0.08 23.32 10.07
CA SER A 661 1.21 23.76 10.91
C SER A 661 0.78 24.23 12.32
N CYS A 662 -0.52 24.48 12.55
CA CYS A 662 -1.06 24.90 13.86
C CYS A 662 -1.84 23.75 14.55
N GLU A 663 -1.13 22.67 14.89
CA GLU A 663 -1.70 21.43 15.44
C GLU A 663 -2.56 21.62 16.70
N SER A 664 -2.25 22.63 17.54
CA SER A 664 -2.98 22.94 18.78
C SER A 664 -4.43 23.41 18.56
N ASP A 665 -4.76 23.96 17.39
CA ASP A 665 -6.09 24.53 17.11
C ASP A 665 -6.80 23.85 15.92
N CYS A 666 -6.03 23.25 14.99
CA CYS A 666 -6.54 22.57 13.80
C CYS A 666 -6.39 21.03 13.84
N GLY A 667 -5.71 20.46 14.83
CA GLY A 667 -5.48 19.02 14.97
C GLY A 667 -4.39 18.42 14.06
N PRO A 668 -4.07 17.12 14.23
CA PRO A 668 -3.01 16.43 13.49
C PRO A 668 -3.40 16.08 12.04
N CYS A 669 -2.39 15.93 11.17
CA CYS A 669 -2.58 15.56 9.76
C CYS A 669 -3.07 14.11 9.57
N THR A 670 -4.22 13.92 8.91
CA THR A 670 -4.70 12.59 8.50
C THR A 670 -3.87 12.00 7.35
N LEU A 671 -3.36 10.78 7.54
CA LEU A 671 -2.67 10.01 6.49
C LEU A 671 -3.62 9.65 5.33
N GLY A 672 -3.32 10.14 4.12
CA GLY A 672 -3.98 9.72 2.88
C GLY A 672 -4.61 10.83 2.02
N CYS A 673 -4.73 12.04 2.55
CA CYS A 673 -5.21 13.21 1.80
C CYS A 673 -4.07 13.94 1.05
N ALA A 674 -4.40 14.73 0.03
CA ALA A 674 -3.43 15.45 -0.81
C ALA A 674 -2.96 16.77 -0.19
N THR A 675 -1.72 17.16 -0.45
CA THR A 675 -1.20 18.48 0.00
C THR A 675 -1.69 19.63 -0.87
N THR A 676 -2.03 19.35 -2.14
CA THR A 676 -2.49 20.35 -3.12
C THR A 676 -3.49 19.75 -4.13
N LEU A 677 -4.17 20.61 -4.88
CA LEU A 677 -4.99 20.22 -6.03
C LEU A 677 -4.19 19.49 -7.13
N ILE A 678 -4.85 18.60 -7.88
CA ILE A 678 -4.25 17.81 -8.98
C ILE A 678 -5.04 17.92 -10.29
N PHE A 679 -4.43 17.67 -11.44
CA PHE A 679 -5.15 17.41 -12.69
C PHE A 679 -5.70 15.98 -12.72
N SER A 680 -7.02 15.85 -12.87
CA SER A 680 -7.73 14.56 -12.95
C SER A 680 -8.06 14.13 -14.39
N GLU A 681 -8.39 15.08 -15.28
CA GLU A 681 -8.63 14.79 -16.71
C GLU A 681 -8.04 15.89 -17.63
N TYR A 682 -7.44 15.46 -18.74
CA TYR A 682 -6.92 16.32 -19.81
C TYR A 682 -7.48 15.84 -21.14
N LEU A 683 -8.18 16.72 -21.85
CA LEU A 683 -8.81 16.39 -23.13
C LEU A 683 -8.20 17.26 -24.25
N GLU A 684 -7.49 16.63 -25.17
CA GLU A 684 -7.00 17.21 -26.43
C GLU A 684 -7.76 16.51 -27.57
N GLY A 685 -8.99 16.95 -27.83
CA GLY A 685 -9.91 16.30 -28.78
C GLY A 685 -10.02 17.03 -30.12
N THR A 686 -10.76 16.46 -31.07
CA THR A 686 -10.67 16.85 -32.48
C THR A 686 -10.97 18.33 -32.71
N GLY A 687 -10.06 18.98 -33.44
CA GLY A 687 -10.17 20.40 -33.78
C GLY A 687 -10.10 21.33 -32.56
N SER A 688 -11.25 21.82 -32.08
CA SER A 688 -11.33 22.83 -31.01
C SER A 688 -11.87 22.28 -29.68
N ASN A 689 -11.96 20.96 -29.53
CA ASN A 689 -12.34 20.33 -28.28
C ASN A 689 -11.16 20.28 -27.32
N LYS A 690 -11.24 21.10 -26.27
CA LYS A 690 -10.20 21.26 -25.25
C LYS A 690 -10.87 21.41 -23.88
N ALA A 691 -10.45 20.59 -22.92
CA ALA A 691 -10.81 20.70 -21.51
C ALA A 691 -9.69 20.20 -20.57
N LEU A 692 -9.60 20.82 -19.40
CA LEU A 692 -8.77 20.41 -18.26
C LEU A 692 -9.69 20.28 -17.04
N GLU A 693 -9.49 19.27 -16.23
CA GLU A 693 -10.17 19.09 -14.96
C GLU A 693 -9.16 19.07 -13.81
N ILE A 694 -9.51 19.74 -12.72
CA ILE A 694 -8.74 19.80 -11.48
C ILE A 694 -9.59 19.17 -10.37
N SER A 695 -9.04 18.21 -9.63
CA SER A 695 -9.72 17.55 -8.50
C SER A 695 -9.15 18.04 -7.17
N ASN A 696 -10.03 18.28 -6.19
CA ASN A 696 -9.62 18.54 -4.81
C ASN A 696 -9.64 17.24 -3.98
N ARG A 697 -8.47 16.87 -3.47
CA ARG A 697 -8.25 15.68 -2.64
C ARG A 697 -7.66 16.03 -1.26
N THR A 698 -7.71 17.30 -0.86
CA THR A 698 -6.97 17.84 0.29
C THR A 698 -7.69 17.67 1.64
N GLY A 699 -8.79 16.91 1.69
CA GLY A 699 -9.61 16.71 2.89
C GLY A 699 -10.52 17.91 3.23
N LYS A 700 -10.16 19.12 2.82
CA LYS A 700 -10.90 20.37 3.08
C LYS A 700 -11.22 21.18 1.81
N PRO A 701 -12.19 22.12 1.85
CA PRO A 701 -12.44 23.03 0.73
C PRO A 701 -11.26 23.95 0.44
N VAL A 702 -10.95 24.16 -0.84
CA VAL A 702 -9.82 24.98 -1.31
C VAL A 702 -10.33 26.21 -2.06
N ASP A 703 -9.88 27.42 -1.68
CA ASP A 703 -10.04 28.60 -2.53
C ASP A 703 -9.13 28.49 -3.75
N LEU A 704 -9.72 28.60 -4.93
CA LEU A 704 -9.04 28.58 -6.22
C LEU A 704 -8.37 29.91 -6.56
N SER A 705 -8.62 31.01 -5.83
CA SER A 705 -8.05 32.33 -6.16
C SER A 705 -6.51 32.38 -6.07
N GLN A 706 -5.91 31.53 -5.23
CA GLN A 706 -4.46 31.32 -5.12
C GLN A 706 -3.87 30.47 -6.27
N TYR A 707 -4.71 29.73 -7.00
CA TYR A 707 -4.30 28.82 -8.06
C TYR A 707 -4.36 29.46 -9.46
N ALA A 708 -3.41 29.05 -10.30
CA ALA A 708 -3.40 29.38 -11.72
C ALA A 708 -2.97 28.17 -12.56
N VAL A 709 -3.58 28.03 -13.74
CA VAL A 709 -3.09 27.10 -14.77
C VAL A 709 -2.18 27.86 -15.73
N TRP A 710 -0.95 27.37 -15.86
CA TRP A 710 0.11 27.92 -16.72
C TRP A 710 0.31 27.00 -17.94
N LYS A 711 0.70 27.57 -19.07
CA LYS A 711 0.95 26.86 -20.33
C LYS A 711 2.18 27.41 -21.06
N LEU A 712 3.03 26.50 -21.53
CA LEU A 712 4.09 26.73 -22.50
C LEU A 712 3.60 26.44 -23.92
N THR A 713 4.35 26.84 -24.96
CA THR A 713 3.88 26.75 -26.35
C THR A 713 4.97 26.23 -27.28
N ASN A 714 4.89 24.95 -27.68
CA ASN A 714 5.92 24.14 -28.33
C ASN A 714 7.18 24.03 -27.45
N GLY A 715 7.01 23.50 -26.24
CA GLY A 715 8.07 23.45 -25.21
C GLY A 715 8.41 24.79 -24.56
N GLY A 716 9.49 24.81 -23.78
CA GLY A 716 9.95 25.95 -22.97
C GLY A 716 10.46 25.51 -21.60
N ALA A 717 10.42 26.41 -20.61
CA ALA A 717 10.56 26.07 -19.19
C ALA A 717 9.60 26.94 -18.37
N PHE A 718 9.07 26.44 -17.25
CA PHE A 718 8.22 27.21 -16.35
C PHE A 718 9.00 28.21 -15.47
N THR A 719 9.99 28.90 -16.04
CA THR A 719 10.75 29.98 -15.41
C THR A 719 10.30 31.35 -15.91
N ASP A 720 10.36 32.36 -15.04
CA ASP A 720 9.64 33.61 -15.28
C ASP A 720 10.26 34.47 -16.40
N GLY A 721 9.41 35.16 -17.18
CA GLY A 721 9.84 36.29 -17.99
C GLY A 721 9.74 36.24 -19.53
N SER A 722 9.51 35.10 -20.21
CA SER A 722 8.95 35.12 -21.60
C SER A 722 8.52 33.75 -22.15
N GLY A 723 7.20 33.51 -22.27
CA GLY A 723 6.64 32.37 -23.01
C GLY A 723 5.40 31.75 -22.36
N ILE A 724 5.35 31.80 -21.02
CA ILE A 724 4.24 31.29 -20.23
C ILE A 724 2.96 32.10 -20.49
N SER A 725 1.85 31.41 -20.74
CA SER A 725 0.50 31.96 -20.75
C SER A 725 -0.28 31.41 -19.57
N LYS A 726 -1.02 32.25 -18.84
CA LYS A 726 -1.70 31.85 -17.60
C LYS A 726 -3.19 32.19 -17.55
N VAL A 727 -3.94 31.38 -16.81
CA VAL A 727 -5.32 31.63 -16.37
C VAL A 727 -5.36 31.49 -14.85
N THR A 728 -5.75 32.55 -14.15
CA THR A 728 -6.03 32.53 -12.71
C THR A 728 -7.42 31.95 -12.48
N LEU A 729 -7.59 31.13 -11.44
CA LEU A 729 -8.86 30.50 -11.08
C LEU A 729 -9.58 31.34 -10.00
N SER A 730 -10.80 30.95 -9.61
CA SER A 730 -11.60 31.69 -8.62
C SER A 730 -12.81 30.90 -8.13
N GLY A 731 -13.15 31.01 -6.85
CA GLY A 731 -14.23 30.28 -6.19
C GLY A 731 -13.68 29.22 -5.25
N GLN A 732 -14.53 28.62 -4.42
CA GLN A 732 -14.15 27.48 -3.59
C GLN A 732 -14.47 26.16 -4.31
N LEU A 733 -13.61 25.16 -4.12
CA LEU A 733 -13.79 23.79 -4.56
C LEU A 733 -13.83 22.89 -3.32
N ALA A 734 -14.95 22.19 -3.06
CA ALA A 734 -15.05 21.31 -1.89
C ALA A 734 -14.13 20.09 -2.02
N HIS A 735 -13.90 19.35 -0.94
CA HIS A 735 -13.16 18.08 -1.02
C HIS A 735 -13.99 17.04 -1.79
N GLY A 736 -13.34 16.25 -2.66
CA GLY A 736 -13.99 15.30 -3.56
C GLY A 736 -14.56 15.91 -4.85
N ASP A 737 -14.81 17.22 -4.88
CA ASP A 737 -15.29 17.92 -6.09
C ASP A 737 -14.18 18.11 -7.14
N VAL A 738 -14.62 18.45 -8.36
CA VAL A 738 -13.77 18.82 -9.49
C VAL A 738 -14.13 20.20 -10.06
N TYR A 739 -13.16 20.85 -10.71
CA TYR A 739 -13.33 22.13 -11.40
C TYR A 739 -12.83 22.04 -12.84
N VAL A 740 -13.71 22.31 -13.80
CA VAL A 740 -13.50 22.02 -15.23
C VAL A 740 -13.32 23.30 -16.05
N ILE A 741 -12.17 23.41 -16.72
CA ILE A 741 -11.74 24.53 -17.57
C ILE A 741 -11.82 24.11 -19.04
N CYS A 742 -12.58 24.82 -19.88
CA CYS A 742 -12.80 24.43 -21.28
C CYS A 742 -12.63 25.56 -22.30
N GLY A 743 -12.31 25.18 -23.53
CA GLY A 743 -12.41 26.06 -24.69
C GLY A 743 -13.84 26.48 -25.02
N ASP A 744 -14.03 27.77 -25.32
CA ASP A 744 -15.31 28.36 -25.77
C ASP A 744 -15.90 27.67 -27.02
N LYS A 745 -15.03 27.12 -27.85
CA LYS A 745 -15.34 26.43 -29.11
C LYS A 745 -15.52 24.92 -28.98
N SER A 746 -15.25 24.31 -27.82
CA SER A 746 -15.51 22.88 -27.58
C SER A 746 -16.98 22.52 -27.85
N VAL A 747 -17.27 21.27 -28.19
CA VAL A 747 -18.65 20.79 -28.44
C VAL A 747 -19.56 20.95 -27.21
N ALA A 748 -20.87 20.88 -27.44
CA ALA A 748 -21.88 21.09 -26.40
C ALA A 748 -21.75 20.11 -25.22
N ALA A 749 -21.34 18.86 -25.47
CA ALA A 749 -21.11 17.85 -24.43
C ALA A 749 -20.04 18.29 -23.42
N ILE A 750 -18.84 18.63 -23.90
CA ILE A 750 -17.77 19.22 -23.07
C ILE A 750 -18.31 20.45 -22.33
N LYS A 751 -18.92 21.40 -23.05
CA LYS A 751 -19.37 22.68 -22.47
C LYS A 751 -20.53 22.59 -21.47
N ALA A 752 -21.17 21.44 -21.31
CA ALA A 752 -22.12 21.20 -20.23
C ALA A 752 -21.41 21.15 -18.88
N ASN A 753 -20.21 20.54 -18.82
CA ASN A 753 -19.55 20.17 -17.58
C ASN A 753 -18.53 21.22 -17.10
N CYS A 754 -18.34 22.34 -17.83
CA CYS A 754 -17.29 23.33 -17.52
C CYS A 754 -17.77 24.51 -16.67
N ASP A 755 -17.15 24.70 -15.52
CA ASP A 755 -17.28 25.88 -14.66
C ASP A 755 -16.64 27.11 -15.32
N PHE A 756 -15.43 26.94 -15.86
CA PHE A 756 -14.69 28.02 -16.51
C PHE A 756 -14.59 27.85 -18.03
N LYS A 757 -15.10 28.82 -18.78
CA LYS A 757 -15.12 28.82 -20.25
C LYS A 757 -14.18 29.89 -20.79
N THR A 758 -13.04 29.47 -21.34
CA THR A 758 -11.96 30.35 -21.82
C THR A 758 -11.92 30.47 -23.34
N THR A 759 -11.70 31.69 -23.83
CA THR A 759 -11.41 31.99 -25.24
C THR A 759 -9.89 32.21 -25.47
N GLY A 760 -9.07 31.91 -24.47
CA GLY A 760 -7.65 32.29 -24.37
C GLY A 760 -6.67 31.16 -24.71
N VAL A 761 -5.42 31.29 -24.28
CA VAL A 761 -4.32 30.40 -24.71
C VAL A 761 -4.48 28.94 -24.23
N LEU A 762 -5.25 28.70 -23.15
CA LEU A 762 -5.63 27.34 -22.73
C LEU A 762 -6.72 26.71 -23.61
N SER A 763 -7.35 27.43 -24.53
CA SER A 763 -8.24 26.83 -25.55
C SER A 763 -7.49 26.45 -26.83
N THR A 764 -6.15 26.47 -26.83
CA THR A 764 -5.31 26.29 -28.03
C THR A 764 -4.04 25.48 -27.75
N TYR A 765 -4.05 24.53 -26.80
CA TYR A 765 -3.01 23.50 -26.74
C TYR A 765 -3.26 22.42 -27.80
N ASN A 766 -2.21 21.77 -28.28
CA ASN A 766 -2.26 20.75 -29.34
C ASN A 766 -1.25 19.60 -29.12
N GLY A 767 -1.18 19.11 -27.87
CA GLY A 767 -0.39 17.94 -27.49
C GLY A 767 1.10 18.15 -27.22
N ASN A 768 1.81 19.02 -27.96
CA ASN A 768 3.22 19.38 -27.71
C ASN A 768 3.41 20.62 -26.80
N ASP A 769 2.35 20.97 -26.06
CA ASP A 769 2.28 22.15 -25.20
C ASP A 769 2.19 21.74 -23.73
N SER A 770 3.23 22.02 -22.94
CA SER A 770 3.27 21.70 -21.51
C SER A 770 2.31 22.60 -20.72
N ILE A 771 1.59 22.02 -19.77
CA ILE A 771 0.61 22.68 -18.89
C ILE A 771 0.96 22.36 -17.43
N ALA A 772 0.87 23.34 -16.54
CA ALA A 772 1.17 23.22 -15.12
C ALA A 772 0.05 23.83 -14.27
N LEU A 773 -0.22 23.21 -13.12
CA LEU A 773 -1.02 23.76 -12.04
C LEU A 773 -0.07 24.43 -11.04
N VAL A 774 -0.37 25.67 -10.66
CA VAL A 774 0.55 26.55 -9.94
C VAL A 774 -0.14 27.24 -8.78
N VAL A 775 0.49 27.21 -7.60
CA VAL A 775 0.10 27.97 -6.39
C VAL A 775 1.34 28.66 -5.82
N GLY A 776 1.20 29.90 -5.34
CA GLY A 776 2.33 30.71 -4.84
C GLY A 776 3.41 31.06 -5.88
N GLY A 777 3.28 30.61 -7.13
CA GLY A 777 4.32 30.65 -8.16
C GLY A 777 5.08 29.32 -8.36
N GLN A 778 4.84 28.31 -7.52
CA GLN A 778 5.42 26.97 -7.64
C GLN A 778 4.52 26.03 -8.43
N VAL A 779 5.11 25.19 -9.28
CA VAL A 779 4.39 24.11 -10.00
C VAL A 779 4.15 22.94 -9.05
N VAL A 780 2.91 22.47 -8.96
CA VAL A 780 2.52 21.37 -8.05
C VAL A 780 2.00 20.13 -8.79
N ASP A 781 1.53 20.28 -10.04
CA ASP A 781 1.20 19.16 -10.92
C ASP A 781 1.37 19.60 -12.38
N ARG A 782 1.70 18.68 -13.30
CA ARG A 782 1.90 19.05 -14.71
C ARG A 782 1.58 17.95 -15.72
N ILE A 783 1.29 18.40 -16.95
CA ILE A 783 1.10 17.60 -18.16
C ILE A 783 2.07 18.12 -19.21
N GLY A 784 2.99 17.26 -19.66
CA GLY A 784 4.12 17.65 -20.51
C GLY A 784 5.34 18.14 -19.71
N ALA A 785 6.54 17.88 -20.24
CA ALA A 785 7.82 18.24 -19.62
C ALA A 785 8.29 19.66 -20.01
N ASP A 786 9.26 20.20 -19.27
CA ASP A 786 10.12 21.30 -19.73
C ASP A 786 11.11 20.78 -20.79
N GLY A 787 11.64 21.68 -21.62
CA GLY A 787 12.64 21.39 -22.63
C GLY A 787 12.23 21.79 -24.05
N PRO A 788 12.88 21.22 -25.09
CA PRO A 788 12.56 21.50 -26.48
C PRO A 788 11.22 20.87 -26.90
N ASP A 789 10.62 21.42 -27.95
CA ASP A 789 9.44 20.89 -28.63
C ASP A 789 9.57 19.38 -28.97
N VAL A 790 8.61 18.58 -28.49
CA VAL A 790 8.50 17.13 -28.76
C VAL A 790 7.81 16.81 -30.10
N GLY A 791 7.33 17.82 -30.82
CA GLY A 791 6.81 17.73 -32.19
C GLY A 791 5.31 17.47 -32.25
N THR A 792 4.86 16.29 -31.81
CA THR A 792 3.42 15.93 -31.80
C THR A 792 2.85 15.94 -30.39
N GLY A 793 3.55 15.31 -29.45
CA GLY A 793 3.11 15.14 -28.06
C GLY A 793 4.01 14.15 -27.32
N TRP A 794 3.74 13.96 -26.04
CA TRP A 794 4.43 12.99 -25.19
C TRP A 794 3.73 11.63 -25.23
N ASP A 795 4.50 10.56 -25.07
CA ASP A 795 3.99 9.19 -24.93
C ASP A 795 3.44 9.02 -23.50
N VAL A 796 2.26 8.40 -23.33
CA VAL A 796 1.57 8.23 -22.04
C VAL A 796 0.98 6.82 -21.95
N ALA A 797 1.17 6.13 -20.82
CA ALA A 797 0.72 4.75 -20.58
C ALA A 797 1.03 3.77 -21.75
N GLY A 798 2.20 3.92 -22.36
CA GLY A 798 2.64 3.13 -23.53
C GLY A 798 2.03 3.55 -24.88
N ILE A 799 1.06 4.47 -24.90
CA ILE A 799 0.47 5.02 -26.13
C ILE A 799 1.30 6.20 -26.63
N LYS A 800 1.68 6.15 -27.91
CA LYS A 800 2.60 7.11 -28.52
C LYS A 800 1.94 8.46 -28.82
N ALA A 801 2.59 9.56 -28.42
CA ALA A 801 2.12 10.93 -28.54
C ALA A 801 0.70 11.16 -28.00
N ALA A 802 0.33 10.44 -26.93
CA ALA A 802 -1.00 10.40 -26.32
C ALA A 802 -1.44 11.70 -25.62
N THR A 803 -0.60 12.73 -25.52
CA THR A 803 -1.08 14.09 -25.22
C THR A 803 -1.78 14.76 -26.42
N ALA A 804 -1.72 14.19 -27.63
CA ALA A 804 -2.37 14.72 -28.83
C ALA A 804 -3.54 13.83 -29.29
N GLU A 805 -4.67 14.44 -29.65
CA GLU A 805 -5.89 13.77 -30.18
C GLU A 805 -6.38 12.58 -29.30
N HIS A 806 -6.34 12.76 -27.97
CA HIS A 806 -6.71 11.78 -26.94
C HIS A 806 -7.27 12.47 -25.68
N THR A 807 -7.83 11.66 -24.77
CA THR A 807 -8.27 12.07 -23.44
C THR A 807 -7.51 11.28 -22.38
N LEU A 808 -6.74 11.97 -21.52
CA LEU A 808 -5.96 11.39 -20.44
C LEU A 808 -6.73 11.51 -19.12
N ARG A 809 -6.88 10.42 -18.38
CA ARG A 809 -7.49 10.42 -17.03
C ARG A 809 -6.53 9.90 -15.99
N ARG A 810 -6.35 10.66 -14.91
CA ARG A 810 -5.53 10.29 -13.74
C ARG A 810 -6.18 9.10 -13.04
N LYS A 811 -5.38 8.10 -12.66
CA LYS A 811 -5.85 6.95 -11.88
C LYS A 811 -6.34 7.43 -10.51
N THR A 812 -7.43 6.84 -10.03
CA THR A 812 -8.09 7.24 -8.76
C THR A 812 -7.23 6.99 -7.52
N SER A 813 -6.21 6.13 -7.63
CA SER A 813 -5.18 5.90 -6.59
C SER A 813 -4.15 7.03 -6.47
N VAL A 814 -4.08 7.98 -7.41
CA VAL A 814 -3.14 9.10 -7.32
C VAL A 814 -3.73 10.17 -6.39
N VAL A 815 -3.01 10.43 -5.29
CA VAL A 815 -3.39 11.41 -4.26
C VAL A 815 -2.80 12.78 -4.58
N ASN A 816 -1.47 12.85 -4.69
CA ASN A 816 -0.72 14.10 -4.85
C ASN A 816 -0.42 14.44 -6.31
N GLY A 817 -0.18 15.73 -6.57
CA GLY A 817 0.30 16.20 -7.87
C GLY A 817 1.74 15.76 -8.13
N ASN A 818 2.11 15.63 -9.41
CA ASN A 818 3.43 15.14 -9.80
C ASN A 818 4.17 16.16 -10.68
N THR A 819 5.31 16.62 -10.19
CA THR A 819 6.19 17.55 -10.90
C THR A 819 7.20 16.84 -11.82
N ASP A 820 7.28 15.51 -11.85
CA ASP A 820 7.97 14.77 -12.90
C ASP A 820 6.99 14.18 -13.92
N TRP A 821 6.98 14.76 -15.12
CA TRP A 821 6.14 14.29 -16.20
C TRP A 821 6.58 12.93 -16.76
N ALA A 822 7.87 12.57 -16.69
CA ALA A 822 8.33 11.29 -17.22
C ALA A 822 7.84 10.11 -16.37
N LEU A 823 7.86 10.27 -15.04
CA LEU A 823 7.24 9.33 -14.10
C LEU A 823 5.72 9.33 -14.26
N SER A 824 5.08 10.52 -14.19
CA SER A 824 3.62 10.65 -14.26
C SER A 824 3.06 10.00 -15.53
N ALA A 825 3.60 10.33 -16.70
CA ALA A 825 3.13 9.80 -17.98
C ALA A 825 3.25 8.28 -18.11
N ALA A 826 4.20 7.65 -17.41
CA ALA A 826 4.37 6.21 -17.42
C ALA A 826 3.34 5.48 -16.54
N THR A 827 3.08 5.99 -15.32
CA THR A 827 2.39 5.22 -14.27
C THR A 827 1.02 5.75 -13.86
N GLU A 828 0.73 7.05 -14.02
CA GLU A 828 -0.39 7.71 -13.31
C GLU A 828 -1.67 7.90 -14.15
N TRP A 829 -1.59 7.73 -15.47
CA TRP A 829 -2.69 8.03 -16.39
C TRP A 829 -3.27 6.79 -17.06
N THR A 830 -4.49 6.94 -17.58
CA THR A 830 -5.14 6.06 -18.55
C THR A 830 -5.48 6.86 -19.81
N VAL A 831 -5.44 6.23 -20.98
CA VAL A 831 -5.58 6.91 -22.28
C VAL A 831 -6.87 6.45 -22.96
N ALA A 832 -7.83 7.36 -23.10
CA ALA A 832 -8.99 7.21 -23.96
C ALA A 832 -8.81 8.01 -25.26
N GLY A 833 -9.64 7.73 -26.28
CA GLY A 833 -9.55 8.41 -27.57
C GLY A 833 -9.87 9.92 -27.54
N ALA A 834 -9.74 10.58 -28.69
CA ALA A 834 -10.20 11.95 -28.89
C ALA A 834 -11.68 12.12 -28.51
N ASP A 835 -12.03 13.28 -27.97
CA ASP A 835 -13.41 13.71 -27.66
C ASP A 835 -14.18 12.87 -26.62
N VAL A 836 -13.52 11.94 -25.91
CA VAL A 836 -14.14 11.08 -24.89
C VAL A 836 -14.34 11.86 -23.57
N ALA A 837 -15.25 12.84 -23.59
CA ALA A 837 -15.57 13.74 -22.48
C ALA A 837 -16.38 13.11 -21.32
N THR A 838 -16.31 11.79 -21.13
CA THR A 838 -17.20 11.03 -20.23
C THR A 838 -16.79 10.97 -18.76
N GLY A 839 -15.61 11.48 -18.39
CA GLY A 839 -15.17 11.63 -16.99
C GLY A 839 -15.31 13.06 -16.48
N LEU A 840 -15.14 14.06 -17.36
CA LEU A 840 -15.29 15.49 -17.05
C LEU A 840 -16.53 15.78 -16.20
N GLY A 841 -16.34 16.42 -15.05
CA GLY A 841 -17.36 16.70 -14.05
C GLY A 841 -17.42 15.69 -12.90
N SER A 842 -16.54 14.68 -12.87
CA SER A 842 -16.47 13.71 -11.75
C SER A 842 -15.15 12.93 -11.71
N HIS A 843 -14.45 12.95 -10.57
CA HIS A 843 -13.28 12.09 -10.32
C HIS A 843 -13.43 11.38 -8.98
N ALA A 844 -13.50 10.04 -8.98
CA ALA A 844 -13.92 9.28 -7.81
C ALA A 844 -12.97 9.42 -6.61
N ALA A 845 -13.52 9.83 -5.46
CA ALA A 845 -12.81 9.98 -4.20
C ALA A 845 -12.26 8.63 -3.68
N LEU A 846 -11.20 8.70 -2.87
CA LEU A 846 -10.66 7.56 -2.12
C LEU A 846 -11.43 7.39 -0.81
N ALA A 847 -11.81 6.16 -0.48
CA ALA A 847 -12.54 5.82 0.74
C ALA A 847 -11.74 6.01 2.04
N THR A 848 -10.46 6.41 1.95
CA THR A 848 -9.55 6.62 3.09
C THR A 848 -9.25 8.09 3.39
N CYS A 849 -9.70 9.02 2.55
CA CYS A 849 -9.69 10.46 2.85
C CYS A 849 -11.14 10.90 3.05
N GLU A 850 -11.77 10.42 4.12
CA GLU A 850 -13.13 10.80 4.50
C GLU A 850 -13.21 12.30 4.77
N ALA A 851 -14.30 12.93 4.32
CA ALA A 851 -14.52 14.35 4.56
C ALA A 851 -14.81 14.57 6.04
N PHE A 852 -14.09 15.51 6.66
CA PHE A 852 -14.33 15.91 8.04
C PHE A 852 -15.75 16.46 8.17
N VAL A 853 -16.65 15.71 8.84
CA VAL A 853 -17.96 16.21 9.24
C VAL A 853 -17.71 17.30 10.28
N GLY A 854 -18.09 18.53 9.93
CA GLY A 854 -17.63 19.72 10.64
C GLY A 854 -18.10 19.76 12.08
N CYS A 855 -17.15 19.96 12.99
CA CYS A 855 -17.40 20.54 14.30
C CYS A 855 -16.45 21.74 14.45
N GLY A 856 -17.00 22.93 14.72
CA GLY A 856 -16.33 24.23 14.69
C GLY A 856 -16.87 25.25 13.67
N ASP A 857 -18.04 25.00 13.06
CA ASP A 857 -18.74 25.91 12.12
C ASP A 857 -19.51 27.04 12.84
N GLY A 858 -19.97 26.77 14.06
CA GLY A 858 -20.80 27.65 14.90
C GLY A 858 -22.33 27.46 14.76
N SER A 859 -22.81 26.45 14.02
CA SER A 859 -24.24 26.36 13.61
C SER A 859 -24.85 24.94 13.63
N CYS A 860 -24.93 24.29 14.80
CA CYS A 860 -25.56 22.96 15.04
C CYS A 860 -26.64 22.55 14.01
N GLY A 861 -26.29 21.62 13.12
CA GLY A 861 -27.03 21.24 11.91
C GLY A 861 -27.80 19.91 11.95
N ASP A 862 -28.48 19.58 10.84
CA ASP A 862 -29.22 18.31 10.64
C ASP A 862 -28.25 17.12 10.47
N GLY A 863 -27.62 16.69 11.56
CA GLY A 863 -26.62 15.62 11.59
C GLY A 863 -25.67 15.70 12.78
N GLU A 864 -25.60 16.85 13.46
CA GLU A 864 -24.83 17.05 14.68
C GLU A 864 -25.72 16.94 15.93
N ASP A 865 -25.15 16.48 17.03
CA ASP A 865 -25.73 16.58 18.37
C ASP A 865 -24.65 16.93 19.40
N CYS A 866 -25.04 17.13 20.65
CA CYS A 866 -24.13 17.55 21.72
C CYS A 866 -23.20 16.44 22.25
N GLU A 867 -23.42 15.18 21.87
CA GLU A 867 -22.51 14.05 22.17
C GLU A 867 -21.46 13.88 21.06
N SER A 868 -21.81 14.21 19.82
CA SER A 868 -20.95 14.13 18.63
C SER A 868 -20.22 15.42 18.26
N CYS A 869 -20.76 16.60 18.57
CA CYS A 869 -20.13 17.91 18.36
C CYS A 869 -20.45 18.91 19.49
N LEU A 870 -19.61 18.90 20.53
CA LEU A 870 -19.69 19.80 21.68
C LEU A 870 -19.47 21.29 21.31
N ALA A 871 -18.72 21.59 20.24
CA ALA A 871 -18.33 22.96 19.91
C ALA A 871 -19.48 23.82 19.34
N ASP A 872 -20.31 23.23 18.46
CA ASP A 872 -21.35 23.96 17.74
C ASP A 872 -22.75 23.77 18.33
N CYS A 873 -23.04 22.58 18.87
CA CYS A 873 -24.28 22.30 19.59
C CYS A 873 -24.23 22.69 21.08
N GLY A 874 -23.02 22.90 21.62
CA GLY A 874 -22.79 23.24 23.03
C GLY A 874 -22.88 22.03 23.96
N GLU A 875 -22.65 22.27 25.26
CA GLU A 875 -22.88 21.26 26.31
C GLU A 875 -24.30 20.70 26.20
N CYS A 876 -24.43 19.36 26.24
CA CYS A 876 -25.75 18.73 26.27
C CYS A 876 -26.59 19.36 27.39
N PRO A 877 -27.79 19.90 27.11
CA PRO A 877 -28.58 20.57 28.13
C PRO A 877 -28.85 19.61 29.28
N ASP A 878 -28.28 19.90 30.46
CA ASP A 878 -28.48 19.08 31.64
C ASP A 878 -29.97 18.81 31.82
N VAL A 879 -30.34 17.54 31.92
CA VAL A 879 -31.71 17.13 32.23
C VAL A 879 -32.08 17.48 33.69
N CYS A 880 -31.16 18.16 34.40
CA CYS A 880 -31.18 18.49 35.82
C CYS A 880 -30.70 19.93 36.08
N GLY A 881 -31.28 20.61 37.06
CA GLY A 881 -31.03 22.02 37.34
C GLY A 881 -31.99 23.00 36.62
N ASN A 882 -32.98 22.48 35.88
CA ASN A 882 -34.03 23.27 35.23
C ASN A 882 -35.10 23.77 36.21
N GLY A 883 -35.18 23.18 37.40
CA GLY A 883 -36.08 23.51 38.50
C GLY A 883 -37.43 22.77 38.50
N THR A 884 -37.65 21.81 37.59
CA THR A 884 -38.94 21.12 37.42
C THR A 884 -38.81 19.66 36.96
N CYS A 885 -38.79 18.73 37.94
CA CYS A 885 -38.86 17.28 37.74
C CYS A 885 -39.83 16.84 36.62
N GLY A 886 -39.27 16.39 35.49
CA GLY A 886 -39.96 15.97 34.29
C GLY A 886 -40.57 14.57 34.34
N ALA A 887 -40.95 14.05 33.17
CA ALA A 887 -41.65 12.76 33.05
C ALA A 887 -40.70 11.54 32.96
N GLU A 888 -39.42 11.78 32.66
CA GLU A 888 -38.39 10.75 32.46
C GLU A 888 -37.25 10.90 33.50
N GLU A 889 -37.22 12.02 34.23
CA GLU A 889 -36.35 12.28 35.38
C GLU A 889 -36.81 11.52 36.65
N ASN A 890 -35.87 11.27 37.57
CA ASN A 890 -36.14 10.67 38.87
C ASN A 890 -35.01 11.01 39.86
N CYS A 891 -35.24 10.87 41.17
CA CYS A 891 -34.28 11.27 42.21
C CYS A 891 -32.94 10.51 42.22
N THR A 892 -32.78 9.43 41.45
CA THR A 892 -31.49 8.71 41.27
C THR A 892 -30.73 9.08 39.99
N LEU A 893 -31.40 9.71 39.00
CA LEU A 893 -30.73 10.33 37.86
C LEU A 893 -30.55 11.84 38.06
N CYS A 894 -31.39 12.48 38.89
CA CYS A 894 -31.65 13.90 38.82
C CYS A 894 -32.06 14.50 40.18
N GLU A 895 -31.10 14.60 41.10
CA GLU A 895 -31.38 15.03 42.48
C GLU A 895 -31.79 16.51 42.59
N ASP A 896 -31.20 17.42 41.81
CA ASP A 896 -31.46 18.86 41.95
C ASP A 896 -32.90 19.27 41.58
N ASP A 897 -33.54 18.60 40.62
CA ASP A 897 -34.89 18.95 40.14
C ASP A 897 -36.01 18.09 40.71
N CYS A 898 -35.75 16.80 40.96
CA CYS A 898 -36.71 15.90 41.59
C CYS A 898 -36.59 15.88 43.13
N GLY A 899 -35.49 16.41 43.67
CA GLY A 899 -35.16 16.40 45.10
C GLY A 899 -34.59 15.06 45.56
N ALA A 900 -33.79 15.10 46.63
CA ALA A 900 -33.21 13.94 47.30
C ALA A 900 -34.24 12.81 47.51
N CYS A 901 -33.85 11.58 47.17
CA CYS A 901 -34.66 10.40 47.46
C CYS A 901 -34.91 10.31 48.98
N PRO A 902 -36.14 10.07 49.47
CA PRO A 902 -36.43 10.13 50.90
C PRO A 902 -35.64 9.11 51.73
N ASP A 903 -34.80 9.63 52.64
CA ASP A 903 -33.96 8.83 53.53
C ASP A 903 -34.74 7.76 54.32
N VAL A 904 -34.18 6.55 54.37
CA VAL A 904 -34.63 5.47 55.26
C VAL A 904 -34.02 5.63 56.67
N CYS A 905 -32.85 6.26 56.74
CA CYS A 905 -32.01 6.40 57.92
C CYS A 905 -32.62 7.29 59.02
N GLY A 906 -32.47 6.88 60.29
CA GLY A 906 -32.92 7.58 61.49
C GLY A 906 -34.23 7.03 62.08
N ASN A 907 -34.49 5.73 61.91
CA ASN A 907 -35.71 5.03 62.30
C ASN A 907 -35.54 4.05 63.49
N ASP A 908 -34.34 3.95 64.08
CA ASP A 908 -33.90 2.99 65.11
C ASP A 908 -33.86 1.50 64.64
N VAL A 909 -33.96 1.20 63.33
CA VAL A 909 -33.93 -0.17 62.78
C VAL A 909 -33.16 -0.26 61.45
N CYS A 910 -31.88 -0.67 61.52
CA CYS A 910 -31.06 -1.01 60.36
C CYS A 910 -31.73 -2.09 59.48
N ALA A 911 -32.08 -1.74 58.25
CA ALA A 911 -32.77 -2.56 57.26
C ALA A 911 -31.81 -3.25 56.26
N GLU A 912 -32.32 -4.18 55.45
CA GLU A 912 -31.54 -4.93 54.44
C GLU A 912 -30.99 -4.06 53.28
N SER A 913 -31.31 -2.76 53.27
CA SER A 913 -30.81 -1.75 52.32
C SER A 913 -29.98 -0.64 52.99
N GLU A 914 -29.52 -0.84 54.23
CA GLU A 914 -28.76 0.14 55.01
C GLU A 914 -27.43 -0.48 55.48
N SER A 915 -26.36 0.32 55.45
CA SER A 915 -25.00 -0.10 55.86
C SER A 915 -24.50 0.78 57.01
N CYS A 916 -23.48 0.31 57.73
CA CYS A 916 -22.80 1.14 58.75
C CYS A 916 -22.03 2.34 58.14
N ALA A 917 -21.83 2.35 56.81
CA ALA A 917 -21.22 3.46 56.06
C ALA A 917 -22.25 4.53 55.62
N GLN A 918 -23.44 4.12 55.14
CA GLN A 918 -24.52 5.04 54.77
C GLN A 918 -25.36 5.53 55.97
N CYS A 919 -25.53 4.71 57.02
CA CYS A 919 -26.40 5.05 58.16
C CYS A 919 -25.81 4.61 59.52
N GLU A 920 -24.74 5.30 59.96
CA GLU A 920 -24.15 5.14 61.31
C GLU A 920 -25.20 5.26 62.43
N VAL A 921 -26.28 6.03 62.21
CA VAL A 921 -27.32 6.32 63.21
C VAL A 921 -28.11 5.07 63.63
N ASP A 922 -28.52 4.23 62.67
CA ASP A 922 -29.33 3.02 62.94
C ASP A 922 -28.50 1.72 62.91
N CYS A 923 -27.43 1.68 62.09
CA CYS A 923 -26.58 0.50 61.92
C CYS A 923 -25.32 0.52 62.82
N GLY A 924 -24.93 1.68 63.37
CA GLY A 924 -23.74 1.85 64.22
C GLY A 924 -22.43 2.01 63.43
N VAL A 925 -21.31 2.15 64.15
CA VAL A 925 -19.95 2.26 63.56
C VAL A 925 -19.39 0.90 63.12
N CYS A 926 -18.83 0.87 61.91
CA CYS A 926 -18.12 -0.29 61.37
C CYS A 926 -16.84 -0.62 62.20
N PRO A 927 -16.47 -1.90 62.40
CA PRO A 927 -15.23 -2.28 63.11
C PRO A 927 -13.98 -2.21 62.22
N GLU A 928 -12.82 -1.89 62.80
CA GLU A 928 -11.51 -1.99 62.13
C GLU A 928 -11.11 -3.46 61.89
N THR A 929 -10.91 -3.88 60.63
CA THR A 929 -10.53 -5.27 60.24
C THR A 929 -9.11 -5.39 59.66
N CYS A 930 -8.58 -4.32 59.08
CA CYS A 930 -7.30 -4.29 58.37
C CYS A 930 -6.08 -4.62 59.27
N GLY A 931 -5.22 -5.52 58.80
CA GLY A 931 -4.02 -6.04 59.49
C GLY A 931 -4.12 -7.51 59.90
N ASN A 932 -4.92 -8.32 59.20
CA ASN A 932 -5.20 -9.73 59.47
C ASN A 932 -4.42 -10.73 58.58
N ASN A 933 -3.76 -10.23 57.52
CA ASN A 933 -3.00 -10.96 56.50
C ASN A 933 -3.82 -11.89 55.56
N VAL A 934 -5.13 -11.70 55.42
CA VAL A 934 -6.00 -12.48 54.52
C VAL A 934 -7.08 -11.59 53.88
N CYS A 935 -6.88 -11.17 52.62
CA CYS A 935 -7.90 -10.49 51.82
C CYS A 935 -9.07 -11.46 51.50
N ALA A 936 -10.24 -11.32 52.13
CA ALA A 936 -11.29 -12.36 52.07
C ALA A 936 -12.76 -11.91 52.24
N ASP A 937 -13.08 -10.62 52.09
CA ASP A 937 -14.45 -10.09 52.20
C ASP A 937 -14.75 -9.11 51.04
N THR A 938 -16.01 -8.93 50.70
CA THR A 938 -16.48 -7.92 49.71
C THR A 938 -16.37 -6.46 50.17
N GLU A 939 -15.75 -6.21 51.32
CA GLU A 939 -15.52 -4.89 51.92
C GLU A 939 -14.02 -4.59 52.16
N GLU A 940 -13.13 -5.58 51.96
CA GLU A 940 -11.67 -5.39 51.96
C GLU A 940 -11.14 -5.40 50.51
N SER A 941 -10.66 -4.25 50.04
CA SER A 941 -10.01 -4.06 48.74
C SER A 941 -8.57 -3.56 48.93
N CYS A 942 -7.82 -3.48 47.84
CA CYS A 942 -6.51 -2.83 47.84
C CYS A 942 -6.60 -1.34 48.25
N ASP A 943 -7.66 -0.62 47.85
CA ASP A 943 -7.90 0.78 48.26
C ASP A 943 -8.17 0.92 49.76
N THR A 944 -8.94 -0.01 50.35
CA THR A 944 -9.39 0.08 51.74
C THR A 944 -8.44 -0.59 52.73
N CYS A 945 -7.68 -1.61 52.31
CA CYS A 945 -6.67 -2.29 53.12
C CYS A 945 -5.49 -2.86 52.29
N ALA A 946 -4.67 -1.97 51.71
CA ALA A 946 -3.44 -2.34 51.01
C ALA A 946 -2.41 -3.16 51.83
N THR A 947 -2.59 -3.28 53.15
CA THR A 947 -1.72 -4.09 54.04
C THR A 947 -2.01 -5.60 53.93
N ASP A 948 -3.26 -5.99 53.65
CA ASP A 948 -3.68 -7.40 53.55
C ASP A 948 -4.02 -7.80 52.11
N CYS A 949 -4.52 -6.87 51.29
CA CYS A 949 -4.89 -7.08 49.90
C CYS A 949 -3.82 -6.69 48.87
N GLY A 950 -2.70 -6.07 49.31
CA GLY A 950 -1.65 -5.56 48.42
C GLY A 950 -1.98 -4.20 47.80
N VAL A 951 -1.06 -3.66 46.99
CA VAL A 951 -1.33 -2.48 46.15
C VAL A 951 -2.31 -2.84 45.04
N CYS A 952 -3.10 -1.87 44.59
CA CYS A 952 -4.03 -2.10 43.48
C CYS A 952 -3.28 -2.34 42.16
N PRO A 953 -3.85 -3.15 41.25
CA PRO A 953 -3.45 -3.10 39.85
C PRO A 953 -3.73 -1.70 39.27
N ALA A 954 -3.02 -1.34 38.21
CA ALA A 954 -3.13 -0.02 37.59
C ALA A 954 -4.56 0.31 37.09
N VAL A 955 -4.92 1.59 37.13
CA VAL A 955 -6.29 2.07 36.90
C VAL A 955 -6.33 2.94 35.66
N CYS A 956 -6.34 2.28 34.51
CA CYS A 956 -6.36 2.92 33.20
C CYS A 956 -7.55 3.90 33.04
N GLY A 957 -7.24 5.12 32.59
CA GLY A 957 -8.14 6.27 32.50
C GLY A 957 -7.88 7.37 33.54
N ASN A 958 -6.71 7.40 34.19
CA ASN A 958 -6.35 8.38 35.23
C ASN A 958 -5.46 9.55 34.75
N GLN A 959 -4.92 9.48 33.53
CA GLN A 959 -4.00 10.42 32.84
C GLN A 959 -2.55 10.52 33.36
N ASP A 960 -2.11 9.67 34.30
CA ASP A 960 -0.73 9.56 34.78
C ASP A 960 -0.17 8.15 34.47
N CYS A 961 0.58 7.97 33.37
CA CYS A 961 1.19 6.68 32.99
C CYS A 961 2.05 6.07 34.12
N GLU A 962 1.54 5.02 34.76
CA GLU A 962 2.12 4.44 35.97
C GLU A 962 3.16 3.35 35.67
N ALA A 963 4.02 3.02 36.65
CA ALA A 963 5.12 2.07 36.45
C ALA A 963 4.68 0.63 36.14
N ALA A 964 3.42 0.28 36.42
CA ALA A 964 2.81 -1.00 36.07
C ALA A 964 2.17 -1.02 34.67
N GLU A 965 2.12 0.12 33.98
CA GLU A 965 1.43 0.32 32.72
C GLU A 965 2.38 0.36 31.52
N THR A 966 1.84 0.03 30.34
CA THR A 966 2.48 0.26 29.05
C THR A 966 1.42 0.77 28.07
N CYS A 967 1.85 1.34 26.95
CA CYS A 967 0.96 1.75 25.86
C CYS A 967 0.06 0.60 25.33
N GLY A 968 0.44 -0.67 25.54
CA GLY A 968 -0.36 -1.84 25.18
C GLY A 968 -1.26 -2.39 26.29
N SER A 969 -1.08 -1.99 27.56
CA SER A 969 -1.99 -2.35 28.66
C SER A 969 -2.90 -1.19 29.08
N CYS A 970 -2.46 0.05 28.91
CA CYS A 970 -3.27 1.26 29.03
C CYS A 970 -2.84 2.33 28.00
N VAL A 971 -3.49 2.33 26.84
CA VAL A 971 -3.31 3.37 25.81
C VAL A 971 -3.80 4.76 26.26
N VAL A 972 -4.74 4.82 27.21
CA VAL A 972 -5.38 6.08 27.64
C VAL A 972 -4.43 6.97 28.44
N ASP A 973 -3.58 6.37 29.27
CA ASP A 973 -2.70 7.10 30.19
C ASP A 973 -1.24 7.09 29.73
N CYS A 974 -0.79 6.02 29.07
CA CYS A 974 0.56 5.91 28.50
C CYS A 974 0.66 6.29 27.02
N GLY A 975 -0.45 6.64 26.36
CA GLY A 975 -0.50 6.95 24.93
C GLY A 975 -0.41 5.71 24.03
N GLU A 976 -0.52 5.92 22.72
CA GLU A 976 -0.31 4.87 21.71
C GLU A 976 1.16 4.42 21.68
N CYS A 977 1.38 3.13 21.39
CA CYS A 977 2.74 2.61 21.27
C CYS A 977 3.44 3.25 20.06
N PRO A 978 4.69 3.72 20.17
CA PRO A 978 5.41 4.25 19.01
C PRO A 978 5.51 3.19 17.91
N PRO A 979 5.35 3.56 16.62
CA PRO A 979 5.38 2.61 15.52
C PRO A 979 6.63 1.73 15.53
N GLY A 980 6.44 0.40 15.52
CA GLY A 980 7.53 -0.58 15.58
C GLY A 980 7.96 -1.04 16.98
N CYS A 981 7.40 -0.47 18.05
CA CYS A 981 7.74 -0.85 19.43
C CYS A 981 6.86 -1.97 20.00
N ALA A 982 7.45 -2.80 20.86
CA ALA A 982 6.77 -3.87 21.58
C ALA A 982 5.89 -3.34 22.71
N ALA A 983 4.69 -3.89 22.86
CA ALA A 983 3.77 -3.57 23.96
C ALA A 983 4.33 -3.96 25.34
N ASP A 984 5.04 -5.09 25.41
CA ASP A 984 5.75 -5.60 26.60
C ASP A 984 6.77 -6.68 26.17
N LEU A 985 7.47 -7.30 27.13
CA LEU A 985 8.45 -8.37 26.88
C LEU A 985 7.80 -9.66 26.32
N PHE A 986 8.54 -10.41 25.50
CA PHE A 986 8.09 -11.67 24.89
C PHE A 986 9.22 -12.70 24.73
N PHE A 987 8.91 -13.96 24.43
CA PHE A 987 9.92 -14.99 24.16
C PHE A 987 10.44 -14.91 22.72
N SER A 988 11.75 -14.64 22.57
CA SER A 988 12.45 -14.57 21.28
C SER A 988 13.07 -15.91 20.84
N GLU A 989 13.51 -16.76 21.78
CA GLU A 989 14.07 -18.09 21.48
C GLU A 989 13.72 -19.14 22.56
N TYR A 990 13.39 -20.35 22.12
CA TYR A 990 13.19 -21.54 22.95
C TYR A 990 14.13 -22.65 22.47
N VAL A 991 14.84 -23.29 23.39
CA VAL A 991 15.81 -24.34 23.06
C VAL A 991 15.44 -25.64 23.78
N GLU A 992 15.12 -26.71 23.04
CA GLU A 992 15.24 -28.09 23.49
C GLU A 992 16.36 -28.82 22.71
N GLY A 993 17.60 -28.50 23.09
CA GLY A 993 18.79 -29.21 22.65
C GLY A 993 19.05 -30.51 23.43
N SER A 994 20.09 -31.23 23.02
CA SER A 994 20.33 -32.59 23.49
C SER A 994 20.67 -32.68 24.99
N SER A 995 20.28 -33.80 25.59
CA SER A 995 20.50 -34.15 27.00
C SER A 995 19.83 -33.21 28.01
N GLN A 996 20.38 -32.00 28.19
CA GLN A 996 19.88 -30.95 29.07
C GLN A 996 20.29 -29.54 28.56
N SER A 997 20.54 -29.38 27.26
CA SER A 997 20.73 -28.08 26.60
C SER A 997 19.37 -27.40 26.49
N LYS A 998 19.03 -26.53 27.44
CA LYS A 998 17.69 -25.94 27.55
C LYS A 998 17.82 -24.48 27.92
N ALA A 999 17.17 -23.61 27.16
CA ALA A 999 17.14 -22.17 27.36
C ALA A 999 15.79 -21.57 26.93
N LEU A 1000 15.42 -20.51 27.63
CA LEU A 1000 14.33 -19.60 27.27
C LEU A 1000 14.93 -18.21 27.20
N GLU A 1001 14.73 -17.52 26.10
CA GLU A 1001 15.15 -16.14 25.90
C GLU A 1001 13.96 -15.20 25.91
N VAL A 1002 14.09 -14.07 26.61
CA VAL A 1002 13.09 -13.01 26.68
C VAL A 1002 13.67 -11.73 26.11
N ALA A 1003 12.98 -11.12 25.14
CA ALA A 1003 13.41 -9.93 24.42
C ALA A 1003 12.75 -8.64 24.96
N ASN A 1004 13.47 -7.52 24.89
CA ASN A 1004 12.94 -6.19 25.14
C ASN A 1004 13.06 -5.27 23.91
N PHE A 1005 11.93 -5.00 23.26
CA PHE A 1005 11.81 -3.99 22.20
C PHE A 1005 10.78 -2.90 22.54
N THR A 1006 10.57 -2.62 23.84
CA THR A 1006 9.51 -1.72 24.34
C THR A 1006 9.83 -0.22 24.23
N GLY A 1007 10.97 0.14 23.61
CA GLY A 1007 11.43 1.53 23.50
C GLY A 1007 12.07 2.08 24.77
N LYS A 1008 12.21 1.28 25.83
CA LYS A 1008 12.81 1.68 27.11
C LYS A 1008 13.48 0.51 27.84
N ASP A 1009 14.37 0.82 28.77
CA ASP A 1009 14.94 -0.17 29.70
C ASP A 1009 13.86 -0.68 30.65
N VAL A 1010 13.76 -2.00 30.83
CA VAL A 1010 12.73 -2.67 31.64
C VAL A 1010 13.33 -3.31 32.89
N ASP A 1011 12.74 -3.08 34.07
CA ASP A 1011 13.10 -3.81 35.30
C ASP A 1011 12.38 -5.16 35.33
N LEU A 1012 13.16 -6.24 35.35
CA LEU A 1012 12.68 -7.63 35.34
C LEU A 1012 12.13 -8.12 36.69
N SER A 1013 12.07 -7.29 37.73
CA SER A 1013 11.62 -7.74 39.07
C SER A 1013 10.12 -8.03 39.18
N ASP A 1014 9.29 -7.43 38.31
CA ASP A 1014 7.85 -7.68 38.21
C ASP A 1014 7.50 -8.91 37.34
N TYR A 1015 8.51 -9.51 36.68
CA TYR A 1015 8.33 -10.55 35.67
C TYR A 1015 8.67 -11.94 36.21
N GLU A 1016 7.95 -12.97 35.77
CA GLU A 1016 8.27 -14.37 36.08
C GLU A 1016 7.99 -15.33 34.93
N ILE A 1017 8.71 -16.46 34.91
CA ILE A 1017 8.47 -17.54 33.94
C ILE A 1017 7.86 -18.74 34.66
N ALA A 1018 6.65 -19.12 34.26
CA ALA A 1018 5.94 -20.28 34.78
C ALA A 1018 6.02 -21.48 33.81
N LEU A 1019 5.99 -22.69 34.38
CA LEU A 1019 5.96 -23.97 33.66
C LEU A 1019 4.69 -24.73 34.04
N GLY A 1020 3.93 -25.18 33.05
CA GLY A 1020 2.76 -26.05 33.18
C GLY A 1020 3.11 -27.46 32.71
N PRO A 1021 3.71 -28.31 33.57
CA PRO A 1021 4.37 -29.52 33.10
C PRO A 1021 3.39 -30.62 32.70
N ASN A 1022 3.65 -31.32 31.59
CA ASN A 1022 2.92 -32.50 31.13
C ASN A 1022 1.39 -32.26 31.13
N GLY A 1023 0.96 -31.20 30.43
CA GLY A 1023 -0.45 -30.79 30.35
C GLY A 1023 -1.09 -30.29 31.64
N ASN A 1024 -0.31 -29.86 32.65
CA ASN A 1024 -0.86 -29.04 33.73
C ASN A 1024 -1.08 -27.59 33.25
N ALA A 1025 -2.06 -26.91 33.82
CA ALA A 1025 -2.25 -25.47 33.60
C ALA A 1025 -1.04 -24.67 34.12
N LEU A 1026 -0.77 -23.52 33.51
CA LEU A 1026 0.16 -22.53 34.05
C LEU A 1026 -0.41 -21.97 35.37
N VAL A 1027 0.48 -21.72 36.34
CA VAL A 1027 0.12 -21.11 37.63
C VAL A 1027 1.23 -20.11 37.99
N PRO A 1028 0.97 -18.78 37.95
CA PRO A 1028 1.98 -17.74 38.19
C PRO A 1028 2.74 -17.97 39.50
N ALA A 1029 2.02 -18.17 40.61
CA ALA A 1029 2.58 -18.42 41.94
C ALA A 1029 3.49 -19.68 42.10
N ASN A 1030 3.77 -20.45 41.05
CA ASN A 1030 4.81 -21.50 41.00
C ASN A 1030 5.95 -21.19 40.00
N GLY A 1031 5.97 -20.00 39.42
CA GLY A 1031 6.96 -19.51 38.48
C GLY A 1031 8.31 -19.22 39.12
N VAL A 1032 9.23 -18.74 38.29
CA VAL A 1032 10.54 -18.27 38.72
C VAL A 1032 10.66 -16.79 38.39
N PRO A 1033 10.69 -15.89 39.39
CA PRO A 1033 10.82 -14.46 39.16
C PRO A 1033 12.16 -14.15 38.50
N LEU A 1034 12.11 -13.21 37.56
CA LEU A 1034 13.26 -12.60 36.91
C LEU A 1034 13.84 -11.51 37.81
N SER A 1035 14.90 -10.83 37.36
CA SER A 1035 15.68 -9.91 38.22
C SER A 1035 16.78 -9.21 37.43
N GLY A 1036 16.81 -7.88 37.47
CA GLY A 1036 17.81 -7.05 36.78
C GLY A 1036 17.13 -6.04 35.87
N THR A 1037 17.92 -5.23 35.16
CA THR A 1037 17.41 -4.33 34.12
C THR A 1037 17.80 -4.92 32.77
N LEU A 1038 16.83 -5.04 31.87
CA LEU A 1038 17.03 -5.45 30.48
C LEU A 1038 16.94 -4.19 29.61
N ALA A 1039 18.01 -3.84 28.90
CA ALA A 1039 18.01 -2.63 28.09
C ALA A 1039 17.08 -2.75 26.88
N HIS A 1040 16.69 -1.63 26.27
CA HIS A 1040 16.02 -1.67 24.97
C HIS A 1040 16.97 -2.24 23.90
N GLY A 1041 16.50 -3.23 23.14
CA GLY A 1041 17.29 -3.96 22.14
C GLY A 1041 18.07 -5.17 22.68
N ASP A 1042 18.15 -5.36 23.99
CA ASP A 1042 18.81 -6.52 24.61
C ASP A 1042 17.83 -7.69 24.84
N VAL A 1043 18.41 -8.89 25.04
CA VAL A 1043 17.69 -10.11 25.41
C VAL A 1043 18.20 -10.70 26.73
N PHE A 1044 17.37 -11.46 27.44
CA PHE A 1044 17.69 -12.13 28.70
C PHE A 1044 17.56 -13.65 28.56
N VAL A 1045 18.65 -14.39 28.76
CA VAL A 1045 18.70 -15.83 28.49
C VAL A 1045 18.73 -16.65 29.80
N PHE A 1046 17.65 -17.41 30.02
CA PHE A 1046 17.50 -18.32 31.16
C PHE A 1046 17.80 -19.77 30.74
N CYS A 1047 18.91 -20.34 31.20
CA CYS A 1047 19.38 -21.69 30.82
C CYS A 1047 19.30 -22.75 31.93
N HIS A 1048 19.39 -24.03 31.54
CA HIS A 1048 19.61 -25.13 32.47
C HIS A 1048 21.08 -25.24 32.89
N SER A 1049 21.31 -25.37 34.19
CA SER A 1049 22.63 -25.50 34.83
C SER A 1049 23.49 -26.67 34.32
N SER A 1050 22.89 -27.65 33.63
CA SER A 1050 23.57 -28.80 33.04
C SER A 1050 23.70 -28.75 31.51
N SER A 1051 23.29 -27.68 30.84
CA SER A 1051 23.40 -27.50 29.38
C SER A 1051 24.83 -27.58 28.83
N ALA A 1052 24.94 -27.73 27.51
CA ALA A 1052 26.21 -27.70 26.78
C ALA A 1052 26.99 -26.40 27.00
N THR A 1053 28.32 -26.45 26.84
CA THR A 1053 29.20 -25.30 27.08
C THR A 1053 28.93 -24.12 26.13
N ALA A 1054 28.53 -24.40 24.89
CA ALA A 1054 28.24 -23.37 23.87
C ALA A 1054 27.00 -22.54 24.24
N LEU A 1055 25.92 -23.20 24.64
CA LEU A 1055 24.73 -22.52 25.18
C LEU A 1055 25.10 -21.74 26.45
N LYS A 1056 25.83 -22.36 27.39
CA LYS A 1056 26.24 -21.74 28.68
C LYS A 1056 27.05 -20.45 28.58
N THR A 1057 27.69 -20.15 27.45
CA THR A 1057 28.39 -18.88 27.24
C THR A 1057 27.47 -17.72 26.88
N LYS A 1058 26.20 -17.99 26.60
CA LYS A 1058 25.16 -17.04 26.18
C LYS A 1058 24.05 -16.83 27.24
N CYS A 1059 24.23 -17.33 28.47
CA CYS A 1059 23.17 -17.38 29.51
C CYS A 1059 23.41 -16.43 30.70
N ASP A 1060 22.39 -15.67 31.08
CA ASP A 1060 22.39 -14.80 32.27
C ASP A 1060 22.02 -15.53 33.56
N LYS A 1061 21.06 -16.46 33.46
CA LYS A 1061 20.46 -17.15 34.62
C LYS A 1061 20.46 -18.66 34.45
N PHE A 1062 20.60 -19.38 35.57
CA PHE A 1062 20.71 -20.84 35.58
C PHE A 1062 19.80 -21.49 36.63
N SER A 1063 19.04 -22.52 36.23
CA SER A 1063 18.27 -23.40 37.15
C SER A 1063 18.64 -24.88 36.99
N GLY A 1064 18.32 -25.70 38.00
CA GLY A 1064 18.39 -27.17 37.93
C GLY A 1064 17.02 -27.84 37.75
N GLY A 1065 15.98 -27.04 37.50
CA GLY A 1065 14.58 -27.45 37.36
C GLY A 1065 13.82 -26.33 36.65
N THR A 1066 12.63 -25.99 37.14
CA THR A 1066 11.78 -24.88 36.66
C THR A 1066 12.57 -23.59 36.39
N PRO A 1067 12.26 -22.84 35.31
CA PRO A 1067 11.33 -23.19 34.23
C PRO A 1067 11.92 -24.20 33.23
N VAL A 1068 13.24 -24.25 33.11
CA VAL A 1068 14.04 -25.06 32.18
C VAL A 1068 14.13 -26.57 32.51
N SER A 1069 13.00 -27.16 32.91
CA SER A 1069 12.83 -28.61 33.13
C SER A 1069 11.86 -29.28 32.15
N TYR A 1070 11.41 -28.55 31.13
CA TYR A 1070 10.50 -29.03 30.09
C TYR A 1070 11.10 -30.17 29.24
N ASN A 1071 10.25 -30.86 28.46
CA ASN A 1071 10.58 -31.87 27.46
C ASN A 1071 9.72 -31.77 26.18
N GLY A 1072 9.22 -30.56 25.89
CA GLY A 1072 8.44 -30.25 24.70
C GLY A 1072 6.95 -30.53 24.82
N ASN A 1073 6.49 -31.29 25.84
CA ASN A 1073 5.06 -31.46 26.16
C ASN A 1073 4.57 -30.63 27.37
N ASP A 1074 5.41 -29.71 27.83
CA ASP A 1074 5.17 -28.80 28.95
C ASP A 1074 4.92 -27.37 28.43
N ALA A 1075 3.82 -26.74 28.83
CA ALA A 1075 3.54 -25.36 28.44
C ALA A 1075 4.37 -24.37 29.27
N ILE A 1076 4.73 -23.22 28.70
CA ILE A 1076 5.56 -22.20 29.35
C ILE A 1076 4.89 -20.84 29.15
N GLY A 1077 4.86 -19.99 30.17
CA GLY A 1077 4.33 -18.63 30.06
C GLY A 1077 5.24 -17.60 30.71
N LEU A 1078 5.38 -16.45 30.05
CA LEU A 1078 5.98 -15.24 30.59
C LEU A 1078 4.87 -14.39 31.22
N TYR A 1079 5.05 -14.01 32.48
CA TYR A 1079 4.10 -13.25 33.26
C TYR A 1079 4.73 -11.94 33.76
N LYS A 1080 3.88 -10.93 33.97
CA LYS A 1080 4.18 -9.66 34.63
C LYS A 1080 3.06 -9.35 35.62
N ASN A 1081 3.36 -9.23 36.91
CA ASN A 1081 2.37 -8.97 37.97
C ASN A 1081 1.10 -9.86 37.85
N GLU A 1082 1.32 -11.19 37.77
CA GLU A 1082 0.32 -12.25 37.55
C GLU A 1082 -0.43 -12.24 36.19
N VAL A 1083 -0.24 -11.23 35.32
CA VAL A 1083 -0.80 -11.17 33.95
C VAL A 1083 0.09 -11.96 32.98
N LEU A 1084 -0.52 -12.82 32.14
CA LEU A 1084 0.19 -13.54 31.06
C LEU A 1084 0.50 -12.57 29.90
N LEU A 1085 1.74 -12.56 29.44
CA LEU A 1085 2.20 -11.76 28.29
C LEU A 1085 2.44 -12.61 27.04
N ASP A 1086 3.11 -13.76 27.20
CA ASP A 1086 3.52 -14.61 26.08
C ASP A 1086 3.55 -16.09 26.47
N VAL A 1087 3.26 -16.99 25.52
CA VAL A 1087 3.10 -18.43 25.79
C VAL A 1087 3.77 -19.33 24.75
N ILE A 1088 4.37 -20.43 25.23
CA ILE A 1088 4.89 -21.53 24.42
C ILE A 1088 4.10 -22.80 24.76
N GLY A 1089 3.50 -23.42 23.75
CA GLY A 1089 2.56 -24.52 23.92
C GLY A 1089 1.20 -24.10 24.50
N VAL A 1090 0.23 -25.01 24.52
CA VAL A 1090 -1.15 -24.76 24.98
C VAL A 1090 -1.28 -25.08 26.48
N PRO A 1091 -1.59 -24.11 27.36
CA PRO A 1091 -1.71 -24.34 28.80
C PRO A 1091 -2.82 -25.34 29.15
N GLY A 1092 -2.49 -26.40 29.90
CA GLY A 1092 -3.45 -27.42 30.31
C GLY A 1092 -3.69 -28.56 29.31
N GLU A 1093 -2.95 -28.61 28.21
CA GLU A 1093 -3.01 -29.73 27.24
C GLU A 1093 -1.69 -30.53 27.20
N GLU A 1094 -1.78 -31.86 27.09
CA GLU A 1094 -0.62 -32.73 26.93
C GLU A 1094 -0.50 -33.19 25.46
N PRO A 1095 0.35 -32.56 24.63
CA PRO A 1095 0.53 -32.97 23.24
C PRO A 1095 1.29 -34.30 23.18
N THR A 1096 1.11 -35.06 22.09
CA THR A 1096 1.77 -36.38 21.93
C THR A 1096 3.24 -36.24 21.51
N GLY A 1097 4.05 -35.67 22.41
CA GLY A 1097 5.50 -35.48 22.26
C GLY A 1097 5.92 -34.22 21.53
N GLY A 1098 5.21 -33.10 21.73
CA GLY A 1098 5.51 -31.79 21.16
C GLY A 1098 4.32 -31.14 20.44
N TRP A 1099 4.20 -29.80 20.52
CA TRP A 1099 3.33 -28.99 19.67
C TRP A 1099 4.01 -28.70 18.33
N THR A 1100 3.20 -28.47 17.29
CA THR A 1100 3.67 -27.92 16.01
C THR A 1100 4.11 -26.47 16.20
N ALA A 1101 5.17 -26.06 15.49
CA ALA A 1101 5.59 -24.67 15.27
C ALA A 1101 6.22 -24.57 13.87
N GLY A 1102 6.12 -23.43 13.19
CA GLY A 1102 6.74 -23.19 11.87
C GLY A 1102 6.47 -24.28 10.84
N GLY A 1103 5.25 -24.80 10.78
CA GLY A 1103 4.85 -25.96 9.95
C GLY A 1103 5.42 -27.34 10.38
N ILE A 1104 6.45 -27.39 11.22
CA ILE A 1104 7.08 -28.64 11.67
C ILE A 1104 6.29 -29.28 12.82
N ALA A 1105 5.74 -30.46 12.56
CA ALA A 1105 4.99 -31.22 13.56
C ALA A 1105 5.89 -31.63 14.74
N LYS A 1106 5.50 -31.24 15.96
CA LYS A 1106 6.21 -31.48 17.23
C LYS A 1106 7.49 -30.67 17.45
N ALA A 1107 7.68 -29.57 16.75
CA ALA A 1107 8.83 -28.69 16.84
C ALA A 1107 9.18 -28.18 18.26
N THR A 1108 8.28 -28.22 19.25
CA THR A 1108 8.67 -27.89 20.64
C THR A 1108 9.54 -28.97 21.32
N ALA A 1109 9.75 -30.14 20.71
CA ALA A 1109 10.61 -31.21 21.24
C ALA A 1109 11.81 -31.48 20.32
N ASP A 1110 12.99 -31.69 20.91
CA ASP A 1110 14.27 -31.98 20.21
C ASP A 1110 14.68 -30.95 19.12
N HIS A 1111 14.28 -29.67 19.24
CA HIS A 1111 14.63 -28.57 18.31
C HIS A 1111 14.91 -27.25 19.05
N THR A 1112 15.41 -26.26 18.30
CA THR A 1112 15.43 -24.84 18.70
C THR A 1112 14.37 -24.07 17.91
N LEU A 1113 13.66 -23.14 18.56
CA LEU A 1113 12.61 -22.29 17.98
C LEU A 1113 12.99 -20.81 18.14
N ARG A 1114 13.08 -20.04 17.06
CA ARG A 1114 13.27 -18.58 17.10
C ARG A 1114 12.00 -17.88 16.67
N ARG A 1115 11.63 -16.80 17.35
CA ARG A 1115 10.52 -15.93 16.97
C ARG A 1115 10.83 -15.27 15.62
N LEU A 1116 9.83 -15.10 14.76
CA LEU A 1116 10.00 -14.39 13.49
C LEU A 1116 10.26 -12.88 13.74
N PRO A 1117 11.17 -12.22 12.99
CA PRO A 1117 11.47 -10.78 13.14
C PRO A 1117 10.24 -9.86 13.04
N ALA A 1118 9.23 -10.23 12.27
CA ALA A 1118 7.96 -9.50 12.14
C ALA A 1118 7.12 -9.48 13.44
N VAL A 1119 7.41 -10.34 14.42
CA VAL A 1119 6.57 -10.53 15.62
C VAL A 1119 7.07 -9.64 16.74
N LEU A 1120 6.54 -8.42 16.78
CA LEU A 1120 6.93 -7.36 17.73
C LEU A 1120 6.35 -7.54 19.14
N SER A 1121 5.54 -8.57 19.42
CA SER A 1121 4.86 -8.71 20.72
C SER A 1121 4.66 -10.16 21.19
N GLY A 1122 4.35 -10.28 22.48
CA GLY A 1122 3.86 -11.51 23.10
C GLY A 1122 2.47 -11.90 22.57
N SER A 1123 2.15 -13.19 22.71
CA SER A 1123 0.81 -13.74 22.46
C SER A 1123 0.39 -14.62 23.63
N THR A 1124 -0.76 -14.32 24.22
CA THR A 1124 -1.33 -15.10 25.34
C THR A 1124 -1.92 -16.45 24.90
N THR A 1125 -2.03 -16.67 23.59
CA THR A 1125 -2.43 -17.94 22.96
C THR A 1125 -1.29 -18.52 22.13
N TRP A 1126 -1.15 -19.85 22.09
CA TRP A 1126 -0.08 -20.48 21.32
C TRP A 1126 -0.24 -20.19 19.83
N ALA A 1127 0.67 -19.39 19.27
CA ALA A 1127 0.75 -19.04 17.87
C ALA A 1127 1.90 -19.85 17.23
N PRO A 1128 1.61 -21.02 16.62
CA PRO A 1128 2.65 -21.93 16.12
C PRO A 1128 3.45 -21.33 14.97
N ASP A 1129 2.82 -20.47 14.16
CA ASP A 1129 3.39 -19.93 12.92
C ASP A 1129 4.24 -18.66 13.17
N SER A 1130 4.30 -18.16 14.41
CA SER A 1130 5.19 -17.06 14.84
C SER A 1130 6.66 -17.47 15.02
N TRP A 1131 7.04 -18.70 14.64
CA TRP A 1131 8.32 -19.31 14.96
C TRP A 1131 8.99 -20.00 13.76
N SER A 1132 10.28 -19.73 13.56
CA SER A 1132 11.19 -20.54 12.73
C SER A 1132 11.77 -21.70 13.54
N VAL A 1133 11.92 -22.87 12.90
CA VAL A 1133 12.39 -24.12 13.54
C VAL A 1133 13.78 -24.49 13.07
N PHE A 1134 14.67 -24.78 14.01
CA PHE A 1134 16.07 -25.12 13.79
C PHE A 1134 16.43 -26.48 14.40
N GLU A 1135 17.41 -27.14 13.81
CA GLU A 1135 17.95 -28.45 14.24
C GLU A 1135 18.44 -28.46 15.71
N ILE A 1136 18.46 -29.65 16.30
CA ILE A 1136 18.84 -29.86 17.71
C ILE A 1136 20.25 -29.32 18.03
N ASP A 1137 20.39 -28.66 19.18
CA ASP A 1137 21.61 -27.97 19.62
C ASP A 1137 22.07 -26.78 18.71
N SER A 1138 21.20 -26.24 17.85
CA SER A 1138 21.39 -24.89 17.30
C SER A 1138 21.31 -23.84 18.42
N PHE A 1139 22.37 -23.05 18.56
CA PHE A 1139 22.53 -22.01 19.61
C PHE A 1139 23.13 -20.71 19.04
N ASP A 1140 23.16 -20.59 17.73
CA ASP A 1140 23.91 -19.58 16.97
C ASP A 1140 23.43 -18.16 17.29
N ASP A 1141 22.13 -17.92 17.40
CA ASP A 1141 21.59 -16.61 17.80
C ASP A 1141 21.44 -16.42 19.33
N VAL A 1142 20.94 -17.38 20.12
CA VAL A 1142 20.76 -17.26 21.61
C VAL A 1142 21.65 -16.21 22.29
N GLY A 1143 21.08 -15.12 22.79
CA GLY A 1143 21.79 -13.92 23.24
C GLY A 1143 21.77 -12.75 22.24
N GLN A 1144 21.02 -12.86 21.14
CA GLN A 1144 20.68 -11.75 20.24
C GLN A 1144 19.33 -12.01 19.55
N HIS A 1145 18.52 -10.96 19.39
CA HIS A 1145 17.32 -10.96 18.56
C HIS A 1145 17.26 -9.65 17.77
N THR A 1146 16.61 -9.66 16.60
CA THR A 1146 16.48 -8.46 15.74
C THR A 1146 15.08 -8.46 15.13
N PRO A 1147 14.19 -7.53 15.52
CA PRO A 1147 12.90 -7.36 14.88
C PRO A 1147 13.05 -6.69 13.51
N GLU A 1148 12.02 -6.84 12.68
CA GLU A 1148 11.94 -6.24 11.34
C GLU A 1148 11.65 -4.73 11.40
N ALA A 1149 10.90 -4.28 12.40
CA ALA A 1149 10.66 -2.86 12.66
C ALA A 1149 11.64 -2.31 13.71
N VAL A 1150 12.26 -1.17 13.41
CA VAL A 1150 13.14 -0.47 14.35
C VAL A 1150 12.31 0.43 15.26
N CYS A 1151 12.15 0.00 16.52
CA CYS A 1151 11.63 0.84 17.59
C CYS A 1151 12.67 1.91 17.98
N GLU A 1152 12.54 3.11 17.42
CA GLU A 1152 13.33 4.29 17.82
C GLU A 1152 12.89 4.80 19.20
N GLN A 1153 13.83 5.34 19.99
CA GLN A 1153 13.52 5.97 21.28
C GLN A 1153 13.22 7.47 21.11
N PRO A 1154 12.22 8.01 21.84
CA PRO A 1154 11.90 9.44 21.85
C PRO A 1154 12.90 10.30 22.66
#